data_AF-A0A959BX64-F1
#
_entry.id   AF-A0A959BX64-F1
#
_cell.length_a   1.000
_cell.length_b   1.000
_cell.length_c   1.000
_cell.angle_alpha   90.00
_cell.angle_beta   90.00
_cell.angle_gamma   90.00
#
_symmetry.space_group_name_H-M   'P 1'
#
loop_
_entity.id
_entity.type
_entity.pdbx_description
1 polymer ?
#
loop_
_entity_poly.entity_id
_entity_poly.type
_entity_poly.pdbx_seq_one_letter_code
_entity_poly.pdbx_strand_id
1 'polypeptide(L)'
;MLLLALLCLPLMARATHIVGGEMNYSCLGNNQYEITLTIFRDCYYGNPNAWFDDPASIGVFDMNNVLLQQVLVPLMNNDTLSPVLTSECLVVPPNVCVHTTTYRTVVTLPPIPGGYQLAYQRCCRNQTIVNITDPLDTGATYGVNISEKALQECNSNPKFQQWPPIYICVNEPIVFDQSAIDQDGDSIVYRLCTPLSGADPDIPMPQPPNNPPYEPVNWINPPYNVSNMLNGQAGGVALQIDPHTGLLTGLPNTIGQFVVGICVEEYRDGELISTTRRDFQYNVGLCGESAAAFTAPDIQCESLTVFFHNESVGATNFIWQFNDPGSSSNTSTLPNPVHTFSDTGLYTVLLIAAPGSPCEDTAVQQVYLQQNSLFAGFEYDYTSCTDSLAIAVTDLSYDTVSSLVSWIWELQPGGQASQEPNPTFVVTASNNYILELTVTAANGCEKTVLQGIPARLIDAELVGDTVAVCPGDGMFLNPGFNPDYTYSWAPAPGLEVLDEPNPYVLPGQTATYTCTITDAEGFCQVVRQATVLVPEPVWVEAPADTAICSQEYLLQATSNTAQQFIWSLDPLFSNWLGQGPELPVSPMGPVTYYLLARDIYGCRAVDSVTVAGHAVDILMATEQAICPGDYGAVSVANLDPQDILSYSWSPASLIVAGQSAATAFAQLSVPGTYTFTAVVQNQYGCSRIDSTFLTLIDTSSQEALLTFVQCSGYTVLFSSSSVNAPFYQWHFGDPANPGATAQGPSVSYTYPGPGQYPVSVNLSSFIECQDTLSLDVVVGEPQVVPAFDWEITACSDSVTLQFHDQSVNGQSTIQSWEWDFGNGLLASGPNPVLTVYESGELEVFLQLTSSDGCTDGVSQTVPVQILEVSLPDTVIACPGQPASLNPGADTGLNYLWSPPGFFTDPTAPNPIVVLDGPQVFSVAISDETGQCQVERQVTAIVPPPITYELAPDTVICEEDFLLYAESAQATDFVWSELPDFSVVIGTEPELLARPGPESRYYVRMADDYGCFVTDSVTVGSRPVLVFVDESTSICLGDTARLTAINLSGETLTFAWSPGVAILEGQGTSSVLVSPMASQVFNVVITNELGCSETRAAHVFVDNTAPP
;
A
#
# COMPACT_ATOMS: atom_id res chain seq x y z
N MET A 1 -53.79 -9.45 -20.03
CA MET A 1 -53.91 -7.99 -19.91
C MET A 1 -53.06 -7.57 -18.73
N LEU A 2 -51.74 -7.51 -18.92
CA LEU A 2 -50.76 -6.85 -18.05
C LEU A 2 -49.41 -6.97 -18.77
N LEU A 3 -49.24 -6.16 -19.80
CA LEU A 3 -48.01 -5.98 -20.56
C LEU A 3 -47.85 -4.46 -20.66
N LEU A 4 -47.31 -3.83 -19.60
CA LEU A 4 -46.79 -2.45 -19.55
C LEU A 4 -46.50 -2.09 -18.07
N ALA A 5 -45.31 -2.38 -17.57
CA ALA A 5 -44.68 -1.71 -16.42
C ALA A 5 -43.25 -2.24 -16.28
N LEU A 6 -42.30 -1.36 -15.95
CA LEU A 6 -40.85 -1.60 -15.83
C LEU A 6 -40.02 -1.53 -17.12
N LEU A 7 -40.05 -0.35 -17.74
CA LEU A 7 -38.92 0.21 -18.50
C LEU A 7 -38.93 1.73 -18.26
N CYS A 8 -38.33 2.16 -17.15
CA CYS A 8 -37.98 3.55 -16.88
C CYS A 8 -36.62 3.53 -16.17
N LEU A 9 -35.55 3.48 -16.97
CA LEU A 9 -34.23 3.93 -16.54
C LEU A 9 -34.34 5.42 -16.19
N PRO A 10 -33.79 5.90 -15.07
CA PRO A 10 -33.73 7.33 -14.81
C PRO A 10 -32.80 7.96 -15.87
N LEU A 11 -33.38 8.78 -16.74
CA LEU A 11 -32.63 9.74 -17.53
C LEU A 11 -31.93 10.68 -16.54
N MET A 12 -30.60 10.66 -16.49
CA MET A 12 -29.85 11.73 -15.81
C MET A 12 -30.17 13.06 -16.50
N ALA A 13 -31.05 13.83 -15.89
CA ALA A 13 -31.33 15.19 -16.30
C ALA A 13 -30.11 16.05 -15.96
N ARG A 14 -29.33 16.45 -16.96
CA ARG A 14 -28.30 17.50 -16.77
C ARG A 14 -29.04 18.83 -16.55
N ALA A 15 -28.70 19.58 -15.51
CA ALA A 15 -29.23 20.92 -15.21
C ALA A 15 -28.08 21.94 -15.16
N THR A 16 -28.30 23.19 -15.55
CA THR A 16 -27.32 24.28 -15.35
C THR A 16 -27.46 24.85 -13.94
N HIS A 17 -26.36 25.02 -13.20
CA HIS A 17 -26.37 25.51 -11.81
C HIS A 17 -26.38 27.04 -11.71
N ILE A 18 -27.10 27.57 -10.73
CA ILE A 18 -27.09 29.00 -10.40
C ILE A 18 -25.78 29.37 -9.69
N VAL A 19 -25.16 30.45 -10.15
CA VAL A 19 -23.87 30.97 -9.67
C VAL A 19 -24.07 32.21 -8.79
N GLY A 20 -25.17 32.92 -8.96
CA GLY A 20 -25.51 34.09 -8.16
C GLY A 20 -26.66 34.90 -8.75
N GLY A 21 -26.98 36.00 -8.09
CA GLY A 21 -28.01 36.94 -8.53
C GLY A 21 -28.33 38.02 -7.51
N GLU A 22 -29.14 38.97 -7.95
CA GLU A 22 -29.65 40.07 -7.14
C GLU A 22 -30.98 40.58 -7.69
N MET A 23 -31.80 41.18 -6.82
CA MET A 23 -33.07 41.83 -7.18
C MET A 23 -33.04 43.27 -6.71
N ASN A 24 -33.55 44.18 -7.54
CA ASN A 24 -33.63 45.62 -7.27
C ASN A 24 -35.00 46.16 -7.68
N TYR A 25 -35.42 47.27 -7.06
CA TYR A 25 -36.63 48.01 -7.41
C TYR A 25 -36.36 49.51 -7.50
N SER A 26 -37.00 50.18 -8.47
CA SER A 26 -36.95 51.64 -8.62
C SER A 26 -38.35 52.22 -8.70
N CYS A 27 -38.65 53.25 -7.90
CA CYS A 27 -39.96 53.89 -7.93
C CYS A 27 -40.11 54.79 -9.16
N LEU A 28 -41.21 54.62 -9.90
CA LEU A 28 -41.56 55.43 -11.08
C LEU A 28 -42.66 56.46 -10.78
N GLY A 29 -43.17 56.49 -9.55
CA GLY A 29 -44.33 57.28 -9.13
C GLY A 29 -45.68 56.60 -9.42
N ASN A 30 -46.77 57.16 -8.89
CA ASN A 30 -48.14 56.62 -9.03
C ASN A 30 -48.27 55.14 -8.63
N ASN A 31 -47.57 54.72 -7.57
CA ASN A 31 -47.50 53.33 -7.09
C ASN A 31 -46.88 52.35 -8.12
N GLN A 32 -46.17 52.81 -9.15
CA GLN A 32 -45.49 51.95 -10.11
C GLN A 32 -44.01 51.79 -9.75
N TYR A 33 -43.53 50.56 -9.79
CA TYR A 33 -42.16 50.18 -9.46
C TYR A 33 -41.57 49.32 -10.57
N GLU A 34 -40.39 49.69 -11.06
CA GLU A 34 -39.61 48.85 -11.96
C GLU A 34 -38.82 47.82 -11.15
N ILE A 35 -39.08 46.54 -11.36
CA ILE A 35 -38.36 45.44 -10.74
C ILE A 35 -37.34 44.91 -11.72
N THR A 36 -36.08 44.83 -11.28
CA THR A 36 -34.97 44.25 -12.03
C THR A 36 -34.41 43.04 -11.29
N LEU A 37 -34.35 41.88 -11.93
CA LEU A 37 -33.78 40.65 -11.39
C LEU A 37 -32.63 40.21 -12.29
N THR A 38 -31.41 40.14 -11.77
CA THR A 38 -30.23 39.67 -12.52
C THR A 38 -29.80 38.32 -11.99
N ILE A 39 -29.63 37.32 -12.87
CA ILE A 39 -29.29 35.94 -12.52
C ILE A 39 -28.06 35.49 -13.30
N PHE A 40 -27.18 34.77 -12.62
CA PHE A 40 -25.93 34.21 -13.13
C PHE A 40 -25.93 32.69 -13.02
N ARG A 41 -25.33 32.01 -14.00
CA ARG A 41 -25.23 30.54 -14.05
C ARG A 41 -23.94 30.08 -14.73
N ASP A 42 -23.52 28.85 -14.47
CA ASP A 42 -22.33 28.24 -15.07
C ASP A 42 -22.55 27.88 -16.55
N CYS A 43 -21.48 27.95 -17.36
CA CYS A 43 -21.46 27.54 -18.78
C CYS A 43 -21.17 26.05 -19.00
N TYR A 44 -20.30 25.42 -18.21
CA TYR A 44 -19.64 24.15 -18.59
C TYR A 44 -20.33 22.92 -17.97
N TYR A 45 -20.68 22.97 -16.69
CA TYR A 45 -21.22 21.81 -15.98
C TYR A 45 -22.75 21.66 -16.10
N GLY A 46 -23.37 22.41 -17.02
CA GLY A 46 -24.80 22.40 -17.27
C GLY A 46 -25.23 21.71 -18.56
N ASN A 47 -26.53 21.40 -18.68
CA ASN A 47 -27.12 21.02 -19.96
C ASN A 47 -27.09 22.21 -20.93
N PRO A 48 -26.52 22.06 -22.14
CA PRO A 48 -26.51 23.14 -23.14
C PRO A 48 -27.93 23.56 -23.58
N ASN A 49 -28.95 22.76 -23.28
CA ASN A 49 -30.37 23.05 -23.52
C ASN A 49 -31.14 23.53 -22.27
N ALA A 50 -30.50 23.71 -21.11
CA ALA A 50 -31.14 24.42 -20.01
C ALA A 50 -31.01 25.93 -20.30
N TRP A 51 -32.13 26.65 -20.29
CA TRP A 51 -32.19 28.09 -20.53
C TRP A 51 -32.45 28.81 -19.21
N PHE A 52 -32.16 30.11 -19.19
CA PHE A 52 -32.75 31.00 -18.20
C PHE A 52 -34.29 30.91 -18.27
N ASP A 53 -34.98 31.20 -17.17
CA ASP A 53 -36.44 31.11 -17.12
C ASP A 53 -37.14 32.00 -18.12
N ASP A 54 -38.03 31.41 -18.90
CA ASP A 54 -38.90 32.14 -19.81
C ASP A 54 -40.35 31.64 -19.70
N PRO A 55 -41.22 32.30 -18.91
CA PRO A 55 -40.96 33.48 -18.08
C PRO A 55 -40.39 33.17 -16.68
N ALA A 56 -39.61 34.10 -16.12
CA ALA A 56 -39.25 34.12 -14.70
C ALA A 56 -40.44 34.56 -13.83
N SER A 57 -40.66 33.88 -12.71
CA SER A 57 -41.81 34.10 -11.83
C SER A 57 -41.41 34.80 -10.53
N ILE A 58 -41.80 36.07 -10.36
CA ILE A 58 -41.58 36.86 -9.14
C ILE A 58 -42.88 36.85 -8.31
N GLY A 59 -42.80 36.41 -7.05
CA GLY A 59 -43.89 36.48 -6.08
C GLY A 59 -43.88 37.81 -5.32
N VAL A 60 -45.05 38.39 -5.09
CA VAL A 60 -45.28 39.60 -4.28
C VAL A 60 -46.09 39.20 -3.05
N PHE A 61 -45.51 39.33 -1.87
CA PHE A 61 -46.08 38.91 -0.59
C PHE A 61 -46.33 40.11 0.33
N ASP A 62 -47.30 39.98 1.24
CA ASP A 62 -47.48 40.91 2.36
C ASP A 62 -46.63 40.53 3.58
N MET A 63 -46.67 41.35 4.64
CA MET A 63 -45.95 41.07 5.91
C MET A 63 -46.36 39.79 6.64
N ASN A 64 -47.54 39.24 6.34
CA ASN A 64 -48.00 37.98 6.91
C ASN A 64 -47.58 36.79 6.02
N ASN A 65 -46.69 37.04 5.04
CA ASN A 65 -46.21 36.10 4.06
C ASN A 65 -47.29 35.54 3.13
N VAL A 66 -48.38 36.27 2.91
CA VAL A 66 -49.45 35.87 2.00
C VAL A 66 -49.13 36.35 0.59
N LEU A 67 -49.19 35.46 -0.40
CA LEU A 67 -49.02 35.80 -1.80
C LEU A 67 -50.18 36.70 -2.27
N LEU A 68 -49.86 37.92 -2.69
CA LEU A 68 -50.81 38.89 -3.22
C LEU A 68 -50.85 38.89 -4.75
N GLN A 69 -49.69 38.71 -5.39
CA GLN A 69 -49.56 38.73 -6.84
C GLN A 69 -48.36 37.88 -7.31
N GLN A 70 -48.53 37.16 -8.42
CA GLN A 70 -47.44 36.54 -9.18
C GLN A 70 -47.18 37.35 -10.45
N VAL A 71 -45.92 37.67 -10.73
CA VAL A 71 -45.49 38.44 -11.90
C VAL A 71 -44.59 37.56 -12.77
N LEU A 72 -45.06 37.25 -13.98
CA LEU A 72 -44.30 36.48 -14.96
C LEU A 72 -43.57 37.44 -15.91
N VAL A 73 -42.24 37.33 -15.99
CA VAL A 73 -41.37 38.23 -16.75
C VAL A 73 -40.63 37.44 -17.83
N PRO A 74 -40.79 37.76 -19.12
CA PRO A 74 -40.12 37.04 -20.19
C PRO A 74 -38.60 37.23 -20.14
N LEU A 75 -37.87 36.26 -20.69
CA LEU A 75 -36.41 36.30 -20.78
C LEU A 75 -35.94 37.47 -21.67
N MET A 76 -34.95 38.21 -21.17
CA MET A 76 -34.24 39.25 -21.94
C MET A 76 -32.93 38.70 -22.52
N ASN A 77 -32.11 39.55 -23.15
CA ASN A 77 -30.83 39.13 -23.73
C ASN A 77 -29.93 38.46 -22.68
N ASN A 78 -29.32 37.35 -23.08
CA ASN A 78 -28.28 36.62 -22.35
C ASN A 78 -26.89 37.05 -22.82
N ASP A 79 -25.93 37.05 -21.91
CA ASP A 79 -24.52 37.39 -22.18
C ASP A 79 -23.58 36.41 -21.45
N THR A 80 -22.34 36.30 -21.93
CA THR A 80 -21.28 35.48 -21.31
C THR A 80 -20.25 36.39 -20.66
N LEU A 81 -20.04 36.22 -19.35
CA LEU A 81 -18.99 36.93 -18.63
C LEU A 81 -17.66 36.20 -18.76
N SER A 82 -16.64 36.93 -19.21
CA SER A 82 -15.25 36.47 -19.16
C SER A 82 -14.67 36.63 -17.74
N PRO A 83 -13.89 35.67 -17.24
CA PRO A 83 -13.20 35.83 -15.96
C PRO A 83 -12.18 36.98 -16.06
N VAL A 84 -12.28 37.94 -15.12
CA VAL A 84 -11.34 39.06 -14.99
C VAL A 84 -10.59 38.88 -13.68
N LEU A 85 -9.27 38.67 -13.75
CA LEU A 85 -8.41 38.69 -12.56
C LEU A 85 -8.01 40.13 -12.22
N THR A 86 -7.67 40.35 -10.95
CA THR A 86 -7.22 41.66 -10.45
C THR A 86 -5.82 42.06 -10.94
N SER A 87 -5.04 41.11 -11.50
CA SER A 87 -3.68 41.32 -12.03
C SER A 87 -3.56 40.82 -13.47
N GLU A 88 -2.88 41.60 -14.32
CA GLU A 88 -2.61 41.27 -15.73
C GLU A 88 -1.61 40.12 -15.93
N CYS A 89 -0.90 39.72 -14.85
CA CYS A 89 0.10 38.65 -14.90
C CYS A 89 -0.34 37.29 -14.39
N LEU A 90 -1.61 37.17 -14.02
CA LEU A 90 -2.17 35.93 -13.53
C LEU A 90 -3.02 35.31 -14.66
N VAL A 91 -2.78 34.04 -14.95
CA VAL A 91 -3.52 33.30 -16.00
C VAL A 91 -4.69 32.55 -15.36
N VAL A 92 -5.91 32.78 -15.85
CA VAL A 92 -7.10 32.01 -15.44
C VAL A 92 -7.08 30.64 -16.15
N PRO A 93 -7.34 29.53 -15.45
CA PRO A 93 -7.52 28.24 -16.10
C PRO A 93 -8.59 28.29 -17.22
N PRO A 94 -8.43 27.53 -18.31
CA PRO A 94 -9.29 27.64 -19.50
C PRO A 94 -10.77 27.25 -19.29
N ASN A 95 -11.16 26.76 -18.11
CA ASN A 95 -12.45 26.13 -17.84
C ASN A 95 -13.42 26.97 -16.97
N VAL A 96 -13.18 28.28 -16.81
CA VAL A 96 -14.04 29.16 -15.99
C VAL A 96 -14.93 30.02 -16.89
N CYS A 97 -16.25 29.81 -16.86
CA CYS A 97 -17.22 30.59 -17.64
C CYS A 97 -18.57 30.74 -16.91
N VAL A 98 -19.17 31.94 -16.98
CA VAL A 98 -20.47 32.26 -16.36
C VAL A 98 -21.38 33.00 -17.36
N HIS A 99 -22.62 32.56 -17.53
CA HIS A 99 -23.67 33.26 -18.27
C HIS A 99 -24.51 34.16 -17.36
N THR A 100 -25.01 35.27 -17.87
CA THR A 100 -25.91 36.21 -17.17
C THR A 100 -27.13 36.59 -17.99
N THR A 101 -28.23 36.93 -17.31
CA THR A 101 -29.39 37.63 -17.88
C THR A 101 -30.01 38.57 -16.85
N THR A 102 -30.74 39.57 -17.32
CA THR A 102 -31.47 40.51 -16.46
C THR A 102 -32.93 40.59 -16.88
N TYR A 103 -33.85 40.24 -16.01
CA TYR A 103 -35.29 40.43 -16.18
C TYR A 103 -35.70 41.82 -15.71
N ARG A 104 -36.62 42.46 -16.42
CA ARG A 104 -37.15 43.78 -16.08
C ARG A 104 -38.65 43.85 -16.30
N THR A 105 -39.38 44.36 -15.32
CA THR A 105 -40.84 44.54 -15.41
C THR A 105 -41.30 45.73 -14.57
N VAL A 106 -42.51 46.24 -14.81
CA VAL A 106 -43.14 47.28 -13.98
C VAL A 106 -44.35 46.69 -13.27
N VAL A 107 -44.38 46.81 -11.95
CA VAL A 107 -45.45 46.31 -11.08
C VAL A 107 -46.12 47.47 -10.36
N THR A 108 -47.43 47.38 -10.14
CA THR A 108 -48.17 48.39 -9.36
C THR A 108 -48.32 47.91 -7.92
N LEU A 109 -47.67 48.60 -6.98
CA LEU A 109 -47.61 48.26 -5.56
C LEU A 109 -48.19 49.42 -4.71
N PRO A 110 -49.52 49.44 -4.44
CA PRO A 110 -50.11 50.46 -3.59
C PRO A 110 -49.62 50.34 -2.13
N PRO A 111 -49.44 51.45 -1.38
CA PRO A 111 -49.01 51.36 0.01
C PRO A 111 -49.97 50.51 0.86
N ILE A 112 -49.43 49.49 1.54
CA ILE A 112 -50.14 48.66 2.51
C ILE A 112 -49.43 48.73 3.86
N PRO A 113 -50.16 48.53 4.99
CA PRO A 113 -49.54 48.45 6.30
C PRO A 113 -48.41 47.43 6.29
N GLY A 114 -47.20 47.89 6.60
CA GLY A 114 -46.00 47.05 6.62
C GLY A 114 -45.24 46.78 5.33
N GLY A 115 -45.83 47.10 4.18
CA GLY A 115 -45.18 46.98 2.88
C GLY A 115 -45.17 45.57 2.27
N TYR A 116 -44.26 45.36 1.31
CA TYR A 116 -44.18 44.18 0.44
C TYR A 116 -42.86 43.45 0.56
N GLN A 117 -42.90 42.13 0.35
CA GLN A 117 -41.72 41.30 0.10
C GLN A 117 -41.82 40.70 -1.31
N LEU A 118 -40.78 40.89 -2.11
CA LEU A 118 -40.66 40.30 -3.44
C LEU A 118 -39.64 39.18 -3.40
N ALA A 119 -39.93 38.07 -4.11
CA ALA A 119 -39.01 36.94 -4.16
C ALA A 119 -39.06 36.20 -5.50
N TYR A 120 -37.91 35.66 -5.89
CA TYR A 120 -37.71 34.71 -6.97
C TYR A 120 -36.84 33.57 -6.44
N GLN A 121 -37.18 32.33 -6.77
CA GLN A 121 -36.49 31.14 -6.28
C GLN A 121 -36.11 30.20 -7.41
N ARG A 122 -34.92 29.60 -7.30
CA ARG A 122 -34.48 28.57 -8.24
C ARG A 122 -33.50 27.57 -7.62
N CYS A 123 -33.56 26.33 -8.08
CA CYS A 123 -32.56 25.29 -7.83
C CYS A 123 -31.64 25.14 -9.05
N CYS A 124 -30.38 24.74 -8.92
CA CYS A 124 -29.62 24.41 -7.72
C CYS A 124 -28.24 25.07 -7.80
N ARG A 125 -27.53 25.18 -6.68
CA ARG A 125 -26.15 25.69 -6.70
C ARG A 125 -25.18 24.60 -7.21
N ASN A 126 -23.94 24.99 -7.50
CA ASN A 126 -22.93 24.08 -8.06
C ASN A 126 -22.49 23.04 -7.01
N GLN A 127 -22.44 21.75 -7.38
CA GLN A 127 -22.01 20.67 -6.48
C GLN A 127 -20.61 20.88 -5.89
N THR A 128 -19.76 21.64 -6.60
CA THR A 128 -18.35 21.85 -6.24
C THR A 128 -18.17 22.95 -5.18
N ILE A 129 -19.26 23.53 -4.67
CA ILE A 129 -19.23 24.50 -3.58
C ILE A 129 -18.87 23.79 -2.28
N VAL A 130 -17.86 24.31 -1.57
CA VAL A 130 -17.27 23.65 -0.40
C VAL A 130 -17.61 24.30 0.94
N ASN A 131 -18.38 25.40 0.95
CA ASN A 131 -18.68 26.13 2.19
C ASN A 131 -20.12 25.99 2.72
N ILE A 132 -21.01 25.30 2.01
CA ILE A 132 -22.39 25.03 2.45
C ILE A 132 -22.74 23.54 2.32
N THR A 133 -23.64 23.04 3.15
CA THR A 133 -24.08 21.64 3.13
C THR A 133 -24.98 21.38 1.92
N ASP A 134 -24.81 20.23 1.27
CA ASP A 134 -25.62 19.75 0.14
C ASP A 134 -25.95 20.84 -0.91
N PRO A 135 -24.93 21.39 -1.63
CA PRO A 135 -25.14 22.49 -2.57
C PRO A 135 -26.14 22.17 -3.70
N LEU A 136 -26.21 20.90 -4.12
CA LEU A 136 -27.15 20.43 -5.14
C LEU A 136 -28.60 20.41 -4.64
N ASP A 137 -28.82 20.26 -3.33
CA ASP A 137 -30.17 20.29 -2.74
C ASP A 137 -30.53 21.70 -2.25
N THR A 138 -29.60 22.65 -2.33
CA THR A 138 -29.75 24.02 -1.82
C THR A 138 -29.88 25.04 -2.97
N GLY A 139 -31.11 25.42 -3.33
CA GLY A 139 -31.37 26.52 -4.26
C GLY A 139 -31.13 27.91 -3.67
N ALA A 140 -31.35 28.96 -4.46
CA ALA A 140 -31.23 30.35 -4.02
C ALA A 140 -32.55 31.11 -4.07
N THR A 141 -32.74 32.00 -3.10
CA THR A 141 -33.82 32.98 -3.09
C THR A 141 -33.26 34.39 -3.25
N TYR A 142 -33.70 35.08 -4.30
CA TYR A 142 -33.37 36.48 -4.58
C TYR A 142 -34.61 37.32 -4.33
N GLY A 143 -34.50 38.37 -3.53
CA GLY A 143 -35.66 39.14 -3.12
C GLY A 143 -35.30 40.47 -2.46
N VAL A 144 -36.31 41.32 -2.34
CA VAL A 144 -36.23 42.65 -1.74
C VAL A 144 -37.44 42.89 -0.84
N ASN A 145 -37.21 43.59 0.26
CA ASN A 145 -38.27 44.07 1.14
C ASN A 145 -38.46 45.57 0.90
N ILE A 146 -39.71 45.97 0.67
CA ILE A 146 -40.12 47.36 0.48
C ILE A 146 -40.99 47.73 1.68
N SER A 147 -40.46 48.54 2.60
CA SER A 147 -41.21 48.97 3.79
C SER A 147 -42.43 49.83 3.45
N GLU A 148 -43.38 49.94 4.38
CA GLU A 148 -44.51 50.85 4.23
C GLU A 148 -44.07 52.30 3.97
N LYS A 149 -43.02 52.76 4.68
CA LYS A 149 -42.45 54.09 4.50
C LYS A 149 -41.83 54.27 3.12
N ALA A 150 -41.06 53.29 2.65
CA ALA A 150 -40.50 53.28 1.30
C ALA A 150 -41.60 53.40 0.22
N LEU A 151 -42.76 52.75 0.43
CA LEU A 151 -43.89 52.84 -0.51
C LEU A 151 -44.57 54.22 -0.49
N GLN A 152 -44.74 54.81 0.68
CA GLN A 152 -45.38 56.12 0.84
C GLN A 152 -44.52 57.26 0.27
N GLU A 153 -43.20 57.12 0.38
CA GLU A 153 -42.23 58.13 -0.02
C GLU A 153 -41.64 57.91 -1.43
N CYS A 154 -42.08 56.86 -2.13
CA CYS A 154 -41.61 56.50 -3.47
C CYS A 154 -40.09 56.27 -3.53
N ASN A 155 -39.62 55.30 -2.76
CA ASN A 155 -38.22 54.94 -2.65
C ASN A 155 -37.73 53.97 -3.73
N SER A 156 -36.43 53.96 -4.01
CA SER A 156 -35.71 53.02 -4.85
C SER A 156 -34.57 52.41 -4.06
N ASN A 157 -34.38 51.08 -4.09
CA ASN A 157 -33.32 50.49 -3.30
C ASN A 157 -31.91 50.78 -3.85
N PRO A 158 -30.87 50.68 -3.01
CA PRO A 158 -29.49 50.79 -3.46
C PRO A 158 -29.15 49.67 -4.44
N LYS A 159 -28.54 50.06 -5.56
CA LYS A 159 -28.11 49.14 -6.62
C LYS A 159 -26.59 49.07 -6.70
N PHE A 160 -26.03 47.88 -6.56
CA PHE A 160 -24.59 47.66 -6.72
C PHE A 160 -24.04 48.09 -8.08
N GLN A 161 -22.81 48.62 -8.10
CA GLN A 161 -22.21 49.17 -9.32
C GLN A 161 -21.60 48.11 -10.25
N GLN A 162 -20.88 47.13 -9.68
CA GLN A 162 -20.12 46.14 -10.43
C GLN A 162 -20.40 44.73 -9.90
N TRP A 163 -20.18 43.71 -10.74
CA TRP A 163 -20.20 42.31 -10.32
C TRP A 163 -18.78 41.86 -9.93
N PRO A 164 -18.60 41.10 -8.83
CA PRO A 164 -17.27 40.62 -8.42
C PRO A 164 -16.60 39.71 -9.48
N PRO A 165 -15.26 39.64 -9.49
CA PRO A 165 -14.51 38.64 -10.24
C PRO A 165 -15.04 37.23 -9.97
N ILE A 166 -15.27 36.45 -11.02
CA ILE A 166 -15.75 35.06 -10.89
C ILE A 166 -14.62 34.10 -10.49
N TYR A 167 -13.36 34.50 -10.66
CA TYR A 167 -12.17 33.74 -10.27
C TYR A 167 -11.23 34.63 -9.46
N ILE A 168 -10.63 34.07 -8.41
CA ILE A 168 -9.65 34.73 -7.54
C ILE A 168 -8.55 33.74 -7.16
N CYS A 169 -7.37 34.24 -6.83
CA CYS A 169 -6.20 33.41 -6.59
C CYS A 169 -6.09 33.03 -5.11
N VAL A 170 -5.74 31.77 -4.82
CA VAL A 170 -5.38 31.35 -3.47
C VAL A 170 -4.10 32.08 -3.04
N ASN A 171 -4.05 32.49 -1.78
CA ASN A 171 -2.97 33.25 -1.15
C ASN A 171 -2.72 34.67 -1.71
N GLU A 172 -3.63 35.20 -2.53
CA GLU A 172 -3.56 36.58 -3.01
C GLU A 172 -4.64 37.46 -2.36
N PRO A 173 -4.32 38.70 -1.94
CA PRO A 173 -5.29 39.57 -1.28
C PRO A 173 -6.42 39.97 -2.23
N ILE A 174 -7.65 39.81 -1.76
CA ILE A 174 -8.85 40.35 -2.41
C ILE A 174 -8.94 41.83 -2.08
N VAL A 175 -9.10 42.66 -3.11
CA VAL A 175 -9.45 44.09 -2.98
C VAL A 175 -10.45 44.40 -4.09
N PHE A 176 -11.74 44.54 -3.74
CA PHE A 176 -12.79 44.78 -4.72
C PHE A 176 -13.85 45.76 -4.22
N ASP A 177 -14.27 46.68 -5.07
CA ASP A 177 -15.28 47.70 -4.76
C ASP A 177 -16.70 47.13 -4.91
N GLN A 178 -17.37 46.88 -3.78
CA GLN A 178 -18.78 46.42 -3.72
C GLN A 178 -19.75 47.57 -3.42
N SER A 179 -19.38 48.81 -3.72
CA SER A 179 -20.27 49.95 -3.49
C SER A 179 -21.56 49.87 -4.33
N ALA A 180 -22.63 50.41 -3.76
CA ALA A 180 -23.95 50.55 -4.36
C ALA A 180 -24.30 52.04 -4.52
N ILE A 181 -25.06 52.33 -5.58
CA ILE A 181 -25.62 53.65 -5.85
C ILE A 181 -27.02 53.69 -5.27
N ASP A 182 -27.25 54.68 -4.41
CA ASP A 182 -28.56 55.08 -3.95
C ASP A 182 -29.09 56.26 -4.77
N GLN A 183 -30.31 56.16 -5.30
CA GLN A 183 -30.87 57.19 -6.20
C GLN A 183 -31.59 58.31 -5.45
N ASP A 184 -32.01 58.05 -4.21
CA ASP A 184 -32.87 58.95 -3.43
C ASP A 184 -32.08 59.79 -2.40
N GLY A 185 -30.78 59.53 -2.25
CA GLY A 185 -29.86 60.25 -1.37
C GLY A 185 -29.82 59.74 0.07
N ASP A 186 -30.22 58.49 0.29
CA ASP A 186 -30.28 57.84 1.60
C ASP A 186 -28.92 57.33 2.08
N SER A 187 -28.85 57.05 3.39
CA SER A 187 -27.66 56.48 4.00
C SER A 187 -27.68 54.96 3.83
N ILE A 188 -26.62 54.41 3.24
CA ILE A 188 -26.48 52.97 3.01
C ILE A 188 -25.35 52.37 3.85
N VAL A 189 -25.56 51.17 4.37
CA VAL A 189 -24.60 50.45 5.21
C VAL A 189 -24.36 49.06 4.63
N TYR A 190 -23.09 48.70 4.47
CA TYR A 190 -22.67 47.42 3.92
C TYR A 190 -22.34 46.41 5.03
N ARG A 191 -22.72 45.15 4.83
CA ARG A 191 -22.28 44.03 5.67
C ARG A 191 -22.28 42.70 4.95
N LEU A 192 -21.44 41.78 5.42
CA LEU A 192 -21.54 40.37 5.05
C LEU A 192 -22.82 39.76 5.65
N CYS A 193 -23.48 38.90 4.90
CA CYS A 193 -24.70 38.23 5.34
C CYS A 193 -24.79 36.83 4.75
N THR A 194 -25.49 35.94 5.43
CA THR A 194 -25.74 34.59 4.91
C THR A 194 -26.77 34.64 3.79
N PRO A 195 -26.48 34.08 2.59
CA PRO A 195 -27.47 33.93 1.53
C PRO A 195 -28.67 33.10 1.96
N LEU A 196 -29.79 33.22 1.23
CA LEU A 196 -31.00 32.46 1.52
C LEU A 196 -31.02 31.17 0.69
N SER A 197 -31.48 30.10 1.32
CA SER A 197 -31.89 28.89 0.63
C SER A 197 -33.14 29.16 -0.23
N GLY A 198 -33.30 28.39 -1.29
CA GLY A 198 -34.31 28.57 -2.32
C GLY A 198 -35.07 27.30 -2.62
N ALA A 199 -35.39 27.10 -3.88
CA ALA A 199 -36.07 25.90 -4.34
C ALA A 199 -35.17 24.65 -4.21
N ASP A 200 -35.79 23.47 -4.19
CA ASP A 200 -35.12 22.17 -4.10
C ASP A 200 -35.14 21.43 -5.45
N PRO A 201 -34.44 20.29 -5.60
CA PRO A 201 -34.41 19.53 -6.85
C PRO A 201 -35.75 18.93 -7.27
N ASP A 202 -36.69 18.70 -6.34
CA ASP A 202 -38.00 18.13 -6.62
C ASP A 202 -38.91 19.16 -7.32
N ILE A 203 -38.81 20.43 -6.90
CA ILE A 203 -39.51 21.57 -7.50
C ILE A 203 -38.48 22.67 -7.82
N PRO A 204 -37.64 22.50 -8.87
CA PRO A 204 -36.48 23.38 -9.11
C PRO A 204 -36.84 24.79 -9.58
N MET A 205 -38.10 25.01 -9.98
CA MET A 205 -38.65 26.28 -10.44
C MET A 205 -40.09 26.46 -9.93
N PRO A 206 -40.30 26.83 -8.65
CA PRO A 206 -41.63 27.05 -8.12
C PRO A 206 -42.27 28.29 -8.78
N GLN A 207 -43.44 28.11 -9.40
CA GLN A 207 -44.23 29.19 -9.99
C GLN A 207 -45.70 29.10 -9.53
N PRO A 208 -46.16 29.92 -8.58
CA PRO A 208 -45.45 31.01 -7.91
C PRO A 208 -44.32 30.51 -6.97
N PRO A 209 -43.34 31.37 -6.60
CA PRO A 209 -42.33 31.04 -5.60
C PRO A 209 -42.96 30.69 -4.26
N ASN A 210 -42.25 29.92 -3.42
CA ASN A 210 -42.72 29.57 -2.08
C ASN A 210 -42.86 30.82 -1.21
N ASN A 211 -43.79 30.79 -0.26
CA ASN A 211 -44.05 31.92 0.63
C ASN A 211 -42.89 32.11 1.65
N PRO A 212 -42.54 33.36 2.03
CA PRO A 212 -41.59 33.63 3.12
C PRO A 212 -42.13 33.15 4.49
N PRO A 213 -41.30 33.08 5.56
CA PRO A 213 -39.88 33.42 5.63
C PRO A 213 -39.00 32.38 4.92
N TYR A 214 -37.86 32.84 4.40
CA TYR A 214 -36.88 31.97 3.75
C TYR A 214 -35.73 31.68 4.69
N GLU A 215 -35.32 30.43 4.75
CA GLU A 215 -34.22 29.99 5.60
C GLU A 215 -32.86 30.44 5.02
N PRO A 216 -31.86 30.78 5.86
CA PRO A 216 -30.49 30.97 5.42
C PRO A 216 -29.88 29.66 4.92
N VAL A 217 -28.86 29.73 4.05
CA VAL A 217 -28.06 28.55 3.70
C VAL A 217 -27.34 28.00 4.94
N ASN A 218 -27.23 26.67 5.00
CA ASN A 218 -26.53 25.98 6.07
C ASN A 218 -25.03 25.91 5.74
N TRP A 219 -24.20 26.55 6.57
CA TRP A 219 -22.74 26.50 6.43
C TRP A 219 -22.18 25.15 6.87
N ILE A 220 -21.10 24.69 6.23
CA ILE A 220 -20.26 23.61 6.76
C ILE A 220 -19.40 24.19 7.89
N ASN A 221 -19.95 24.19 9.12
CA ASN A 221 -19.36 24.85 10.28
C ASN A 221 -18.96 23.84 11.38
N PRO A 222 -17.70 23.85 11.85
CA PRO A 222 -16.55 24.65 11.40
C PRO A 222 -15.93 24.14 10.07
N PRO A 223 -15.17 24.97 9.32
CA PRO A 223 -14.73 26.33 9.68
C PRO A 223 -15.56 27.47 9.07
N TYR A 224 -16.54 27.18 8.22
CA TYR A 224 -17.25 28.22 7.46
C TYR A 224 -18.42 28.82 8.22
N ASN A 225 -18.56 30.15 8.12
CA ASN A 225 -19.70 30.92 8.63
C ASN A 225 -19.68 32.34 8.04
N VAL A 226 -20.61 33.21 8.43
CA VAL A 226 -20.69 34.60 7.94
C VAL A 226 -19.40 35.41 8.17
N SER A 227 -18.62 35.08 9.21
CA SER A 227 -17.36 35.74 9.52
C SER A 227 -16.15 35.03 8.91
N ASN A 228 -16.34 33.92 8.20
CA ASN A 228 -15.30 33.19 7.47
C ASN A 228 -15.93 32.39 6.31
N MET A 229 -16.11 33.04 5.16
CA MET A 229 -16.77 32.41 4.00
C MET A 229 -15.80 31.66 3.07
N LEU A 230 -14.49 31.93 3.13
CA LEU A 230 -13.51 31.47 2.12
C LEU A 230 -12.35 30.62 2.66
N ASN A 231 -12.09 30.59 3.98
CA ASN A 231 -10.88 29.96 4.52
C ASN A 231 -11.22 28.64 5.24
N GLY A 232 -10.95 27.52 4.59
CA GLY A 232 -11.06 26.17 5.13
C GLY A 232 -9.88 25.75 6.01
N GLN A 233 -8.74 26.42 5.88
CA GLN A 233 -7.52 26.16 6.64
C GLN A 233 -7.10 27.36 7.50
N ALA A 234 -6.22 27.14 8.48
CA ALA A 234 -5.60 28.25 9.23
C ALA A 234 -4.63 29.05 8.34
N GLY A 235 -4.52 30.37 8.54
CA GLY A 235 -3.55 31.24 7.87
C GLY A 235 -4.12 32.27 6.88
N GLY A 236 -5.37 32.12 6.44
CA GLY A 236 -6.07 33.11 5.63
C GLY A 236 -6.63 34.28 6.45
N VAL A 237 -6.99 35.37 5.77
CA VAL A 237 -7.72 36.52 6.35
C VAL A 237 -9.16 36.43 5.87
N ALA A 238 -10.10 36.31 6.81
CA ALA A 238 -11.52 36.27 6.47
C ALA A 238 -11.97 37.52 5.72
N LEU A 239 -13.01 37.37 4.88
CA LEU A 239 -13.60 38.51 4.18
C LEU A 239 -14.06 39.59 5.17
N GLN A 240 -13.76 40.84 4.83
CA GLN A 240 -14.19 42.04 5.54
C GLN A 240 -14.73 43.04 4.53
N ILE A 241 -15.85 43.69 4.86
CA ILE A 241 -16.42 44.76 4.04
C ILE A 241 -16.47 46.04 4.86
N ASP A 242 -15.97 47.15 4.29
CA ASP A 242 -16.10 48.45 4.92
C ASP A 242 -17.58 48.88 4.93
N PRO A 243 -18.17 49.16 6.10
CA PRO A 243 -19.60 49.44 6.21
C PRO A 243 -20.04 50.76 5.59
N HIS A 244 -19.11 51.66 5.22
CA HIS A 244 -19.40 52.95 4.60
C HIS A 244 -19.00 53.00 3.13
N THR A 245 -17.87 52.41 2.76
CA THR A 245 -17.38 52.46 1.38
C THR A 245 -17.77 51.26 0.53
N GLY A 246 -18.15 50.14 1.16
CA GLY A 246 -18.40 48.88 0.45
C GLY A 246 -17.12 48.21 -0.08
N LEU A 247 -15.93 48.63 0.36
CA LEU A 247 -14.68 47.97 -0.06
C LEU A 247 -14.57 46.58 0.59
N LEU A 248 -14.54 45.54 -0.24
CA LEU A 248 -14.37 44.15 0.20
C LEU A 248 -12.88 43.78 0.17
N THR A 249 -12.38 43.25 1.29
CA THR A 249 -11.00 42.79 1.45
C THR A 249 -10.94 41.40 2.07
N GLY A 250 -9.86 40.66 1.84
CA GLY A 250 -9.61 39.34 2.44
C GLY A 250 -8.38 38.67 1.86
N LEU A 251 -8.01 37.50 2.38
CA LEU A 251 -6.91 36.67 1.87
C LEU A 251 -7.37 35.21 1.91
N PRO A 252 -7.87 34.66 0.79
CA PRO A 252 -8.29 33.27 0.71
C PRO A 252 -7.05 32.36 0.77
N ASN A 253 -7.08 31.30 1.57
CA ASN A 253 -6.00 30.32 1.65
C ASN A 253 -6.43 28.91 1.24
N THR A 254 -7.66 28.75 0.77
CA THR A 254 -8.25 27.45 0.44
C THR A 254 -8.77 27.50 -0.99
N ILE A 255 -8.32 26.56 -1.82
CA ILE A 255 -8.80 26.36 -3.20
C ILE A 255 -10.20 25.74 -3.15
N GLY A 256 -11.10 26.20 -4.02
CA GLY A 256 -12.47 25.67 -4.10
C GLY A 256 -13.49 26.68 -4.64
N GLN A 257 -14.76 26.27 -4.71
CA GLN A 257 -15.87 27.19 -5.00
C GLN A 257 -16.60 27.58 -3.71
N PHE A 258 -16.90 28.87 -3.55
CA PHE A 258 -17.44 29.40 -2.30
C PHE A 258 -18.62 30.32 -2.55
N VAL A 259 -19.71 30.12 -1.82
CA VAL A 259 -20.86 31.03 -1.80
C VAL A 259 -20.60 32.20 -0.86
N VAL A 260 -20.87 33.42 -1.33
CA VAL A 260 -20.66 34.68 -0.61
C VAL A 260 -21.92 35.54 -0.69
N GLY A 261 -22.32 36.10 0.46
CA GLY A 261 -23.46 37.01 0.57
C GLY A 261 -23.09 38.40 1.07
N ILE A 262 -23.55 39.43 0.38
CA ILE A 262 -23.39 40.84 0.78
C ILE A 262 -24.77 41.47 0.86
N CYS A 263 -25.02 42.20 1.95
CA CYS A 263 -26.24 42.94 2.19
C CYS A 263 -25.93 44.44 2.26
N VAL A 264 -26.78 45.24 1.62
CA VAL A 264 -26.81 46.70 1.72
C VAL A 264 -28.11 47.08 2.39
N GLU A 265 -28.02 47.75 3.52
CA GLU A 265 -29.15 48.26 4.28
C GLU A 265 -29.30 49.76 4.04
N GLU A 266 -30.51 50.20 3.74
CA GLU A 266 -30.83 51.58 3.39
C GLU A 266 -31.63 52.25 4.50
N TYR A 267 -31.17 53.41 4.96
CA TYR A 267 -31.74 54.15 6.09
C TYR A 267 -32.15 55.56 5.69
N ARG A 268 -33.38 55.91 6.05
CA ARG A 268 -33.93 57.27 5.92
C ARG A 268 -34.40 57.78 7.27
N ASP A 269 -33.86 58.92 7.69
CA ASP A 269 -34.05 59.50 9.03
C ASP A 269 -33.73 58.53 10.18
N GLY A 270 -32.79 57.60 9.97
CA GLY A 270 -32.38 56.59 10.95
C GLY A 270 -33.28 55.36 11.05
N GLU A 271 -34.28 55.24 10.18
CA GLU A 271 -35.16 54.06 10.07
C GLU A 271 -34.76 53.21 8.86
N LEU A 272 -34.66 51.88 9.03
CA LEU A 272 -34.35 50.94 7.96
C LEU A 272 -35.56 50.82 7.01
N ILE A 273 -35.38 51.19 5.75
CA ILE A 273 -36.46 51.26 4.77
C ILE A 273 -36.37 50.21 3.67
N SER A 274 -35.17 49.70 3.37
CA SER A 274 -34.97 48.56 2.48
C SER A 274 -33.68 47.78 2.80
N THR A 275 -33.63 46.54 2.31
CA THR A 275 -32.41 45.73 2.35
C THR A 275 -32.24 45.03 1.01
N THR A 276 -31.10 45.26 0.38
CA THR A 276 -30.69 44.63 -0.87
C THR A 276 -29.68 43.54 -0.56
N ARG A 277 -29.89 42.32 -1.08
CA ARG A 277 -28.94 41.21 -0.94
C ARG A 277 -28.40 40.79 -2.29
N ARG A 278 -27.09 40.57 -2.33
CA ARG A 278 -26.37 39.91 -3.41
C ARG A 278 -25.84 38.56 -2.92
N ASP A 279 -26.06 37.54 -3.72
CA ASP A 279 -25.52 36.18 -3.55
C ASP A 279 -24.71 35.85 -4.81
N PHE A 280 -23.47 35.42 -4.63
CA PHE A 280 -22.57 35.06 -5.72
C PHE A 280 -21.55 34.01 -5.29
N GLN A 281 -20.85 33.43 -6.27
CA GLN A 281 -19.81 32.43 -6.03
C GLN A 281 -18.43 32.94 -6.44
N TYR A 282 -17.41 32.65 -5.62
CA TYR A 282 -16.00 32.77 -5.99
C TYR A 282 -15.43 31.41 -6.35
N ASN A 283 -14.71 31.33 -7.46
CA ASN A 283 -13.79 30.23 -7.75
C ASN A 283 -12.39 30.63 -7.27
N VAL A 284 -11.91 30.03 -6.17
CA VAL A 284 -10.54 30.23 -5.67
C VAL A 284 -9.64 29.13 -6.24
N GLY A 285 -8.54 29.48 -6.90
CA GLY A 285 -7.57 28.49 -7.35
C GLY A 285 -6.16 29.03 -7.53
N LEU A 286 -5.26 28.19 -8.03
CA LEU A 286 -3.87 28.57 -8.27
C LEU A 286 -3.79 29.49 -9.48
N CYS A 287 -3.11 30.61 -9.32
CA CYS A 287 -2.73 31.47 -10.41
C CYS A 287 -1.22 31.35 -10.59
N GLY A 288 -0.77 31.13 -11.82
CA GLY A 288 0.65 31.09 -12.15
C GLY A 288 1.14 32.44 -12.68
N GLU A 289 2.34 32.85 -12.26
CA GLU A 289 3.19 33.78 -13.03
C GLU A 289 3.94 32.97 -14.10
N SER A 290 4.23 33.58 -15.25
CA SER A 290 5.16 32.97 -16.22
C SER A 290 6.58 33.02 -15.67
N ALA A 291 7.19 31.85 -15.46
CA ALA A 291 8.58 31.73 -15.06
C ALA A 291 9.33 30.90 -16.10
N ALA A 292 10.38 31.48 -16.67
CA ALA A 292 11.21 30.82 -17.65
C ALA A 292 12.20 29.87 -16.94
N ALA A 293 12.29 28.65 -17.41
CA ALA A 293 13.28 27.68 -16.96
C ALA A 293 13.60 26.71 -18.10
N PHE A 294 14.86 26.27 -18.18
CA PHE A 294 15.25 25.21 -19.08
C PHE A 294 16.49 24.47 -18.57
N THR A 295 16.70 23.28 -19.10
CA THR A 295 17.88 22.46 -18.85
C THR A 295 18.61 22.13 -20.16
N ALA A 296 19.93 22.16 -20.07
CA ALA A 296 20.89 21.75 -21.09
C ALA A 296 22.17 21.24 -20.39
N PRO A 297 23.01 20.43 -21.06
CA PRO A 297 24.30 20.02 -20.50
C PRO A 297 25.23 21.23 -20.29
N ASP A 298 25.81 21.35 -19.09
CA ASP A 298 26.81 22.39 -18.79
C ASP A 298 28.09 22.23 -19.62
N ILE A 299 28.48 20.97 -19.87
CA ILE A 299 29.61 20.58 -20.70
C ILE A 299 29.15 19.50 -21.67
N GLN A 300 29.43 19.67 -22.96
CA GLN A 300 29.12 18.70 -24.00
C GLN A 300 30.40 18.35 -24.77
N CYS A 301 30.80 17.08 -24.71
CA CYS A 301 32.11 16.61 -25.17
C CYS A 301 32.06 15.70 -26.40
N GLU A 302 30.90 15.14 -26.73
CA GLU A 302 30.80 14.15 -27.80
C GLU A 302 30.42 14.76 -29.15
N SER A 303 29.68 15.87 -29.15
CA SER A 303 29.21 16.53 -30.37
C SER A 303 29.10 18.06 -30.21
N LEU A 304 28.92 18.78 -31.32
CA LEU A 304 28.57 20.21 -31.31
C LEU A 304 27.05 20.45 -31.20
N THR A 305 26.24 19.40 -31.07
CA THR A 305 24.78 19.49 -31.01
C THR A 305 24.29 19.40 -29.56
N VAL A 306 23.42 20.33 -29.18
CA VAL A 306 22.84 20.43 -27.84
C VAL A 306 21.32 20.42 -27.93
N PHE A 307 20.71 19.57 -27.11
CA PHE A 307 19.27 19.48 -26.92
C PHE A 307 18.88 20.34 -25.72
N PHE A 308 17.88 21.20 -25.89
CA PHE A 308 17.39 22.07 -24.84
C PHE A 308 15.99 21.63 -24.40
N HIS A 309 15.81 21.40 -23.11
CA HIS A 309 14.53 21.00 -22.53
C HIS A 309 13.92 22.16 -21.75
N ASN A 310 12.71 22.57 -22.13
CA ASN A 310 11.98 23.67 -21.52
C ASN A 310 11.19 23.22 -20.29
N GLU A 311 11.44 23.88 -19.18
CA GLU A 311 10.81 23.65 -17.88
C GLU A 311 9.99 24.86 -17.41
N SER A 312 9.73 25.81 -18.32
CA SER A 312 9.02 27.05 -18.03
C SER A 312 7.58 26.75 -17.60
N VAL A 313 7.11 27.47 -16.59
CA VAL A 313 5.73 27.39 -16.09
C VAL A 313 4.96 28.65 -16.47
N GLY A 314 3.64 28.54 -16.63
CA GLY A 314 2.78 29.70 -16.85
C GLY A 314 2.87 30.38 -18.23
N ALA A 315 3.54 29.76 -19.21
CA ALA A 315 3.67 30.27 -20.58
C ALA A 315 3.40 29.19 -21.65
N THR A 316 2.83 29.57 -22.79
CA THR A 316 2.53 28.67 -23.92
C THR A 316 3.28 29.01 -25.22
N ASN A 317 4.10 30.06 -25.19
CA ASN A 317 4.93 30.52 -26.30
C ASN A 317 6.33 30.91 -25.81
N PHE A 318 7.35 30.69 -26.65
CA PHE A 318 8.76 30.76 -26.28
C PHE A 318 9.63 31.40 -27.38
N ILE A 319 10.71 32.08 -26.99
CA ILE A 319 11.81 32.48 -27.88
C ILE A 319 13.13 32.04 -27.27
N TRP A 320 13.87 31.23 -28.01
CA TRP A 320 15.24 30.83 -27.69
C TRP A 320 16.25 31.73 -28.39
N GLN A 321 17.38 31.99 -27.74
CA GLN A 321 18.54 32.67 -28.32
C GLN A 321 19.82 31.91 -27.97
N PHE A 322 20.48 31.31 -28.97
CA PHE A 322 21.66 30.45 -28.74
C PHE A 322 22.99 31.23 -28.70
N ASN A 323 23.00 32.47 -29.22
CA ASN A 323 24.17 33.35 -29.28
C ASN A 323 25.43 32.70 -29.89
N ASP A 324 25.26 31.94 -30.97
CA ASP A 324 26.32 31.34 -31.77
C ASP A 324 26.76 32.28 -32.91
N PRO A 325 27.92 32.95 -32.82
CA PRO A 325 28.36 33.94 -33.81
C PRO A 325 28.62 33.36 -35.20
N GLY A 326 28.88 32.06 -35.31
CA GLY A 326 29.18 31.38 -36.56
C GLY A 326 27.95 30.76 -37.26
N SER A 327 26.81 30.69 -36.58
CA SER A 327 25.58 30.11 -37.13
C SER A 327 24.65 31.16 -37.76
N SER A 328 23.99 30.78 -38.85
CA SER A 328 22.92 31.58 -39.48
C SER A 328 21.55 31.41 -38.81
N SER A 329 21.40 30.43 -37.91
CA SER A 329 20.15 30.11 -37.19
C SER A 329 20.37 30.25 -35.70
N ASN A 330 20.14 31.44 -35.15
CA ASN A 330 20.47 31.79 -33.76
C ASN A 330 19.26 31.79 -32.79
N THR A 331 18.06 31.50 -33.30
CA THR A 331 16.83 31.59 -32.52
C THR A 331 15.87 30.46 -32.86
N SER A 332 15.03 30.05 -31.90
CA SER A 332 13.94 29.08 -32.10
C SER A 332 12.68 29.51 -31.35
N THR A 333 11.51 29.05 -31.81
CA THR A 333 10.23 29.22 -31.10
C THR A 333 9.61 27.88 -30.68
N LEU A 334 10.32 26.77 -30.90
CA LEU A 334 9.87 25.44 -30.46
C LEU A 334 9.93 25.33 -28.93
N PRO A 335 9.03 24.54 -28.30
CA PRO A 335 9.11 24.29 -26.87
C PRO A 335 10.46 23.68 -26.47
N ASN A 336 10.93 22.62 -27.15
CA ASN A 336 12.21 21.95 -26.91
C ASN A 336 13.05 21.95 -28.20
N PRO A 337 13.93 22.93 -28.43
CA PRO A 337 14.71 23.00 -29.66
C PRO A 337 16.03 22.21 -29.56
N VAL A 338 16.57 21.87 -30.73
CA VAL A 338 17.93 21.33 -30.89
C VAL A 338 18.76 22.37 -31.64
N HIS A 339 20.00 22.62 -31.19
CA HIS A 339 20.92 23.55 -31.87
C HIS A 339 22.30 22.93 -32.02
N THR A 340 22.81 22.93 -33.26
CA THR A 340 24.19 22.55 -33.58
C THR A 340 25.06 23.80 -33.66
N PHE A 341 26.00 23.93 -32.74
CA PHE A 341 26.92 25.06 -32.69
C PHE A 341 28.02 24.96 -33.74
N SER A 342 28.48 26.12 -34.21
CA SER A 342 29.46 26.21 -35.29
C SER A 342 30.87 25.74 -34.93
N ASP A 343 31.25 25.78 -33.64
CA ASP A 343 32.55 25.34 -33.12
C ASP A 343 32.47 25.02 -31.62
N THR A 344 33.52 24.40 -31.08
CA THR A 344 33.77 24.27 -29.63
C THR A 344 33.91 25.64 -28.97
N GLY A 345 33.51 25.76 -27.70
CA GLY A 345 33.52 27.04 -26.99
C GLY A 345 32.43 27.17 -25.95
N LEU A 346 32.43 28.30 -25.23
CA LEU A 346 31.43 28.63 -24.22
C LEU A 346 30.33 29.51 -24.84
N TYR A 347 29.10 29.02 -24.84
CA TYR A 347 27.93 29.71 -25.37
C TYR A 347 26.98 30.10 -24.24
N THR A 348 26.30 31.25 -24.38
CA THR A 348 25.28 31.71 -23.42
C THR A 348 23.92 31.62 -24.09
N VAL A 349 23.08 30.71 -23.62
CA VAL A 349 21.75 30.44 -24.19
C VAL A 349 20.68 31.08 -23.33
N LEU A 350 19.68 31.68 -23.98
CA LEU A 350 18.52 32.29 -23.32
C LEU A 350 17.24 31.62 -23.79
N LEU A 351 16.30 31.46 -22.85
CA LEU A 351 14.91 31.13 -23.10
C LEU A 351 14.04 32.26 -22.55
N ILE A 352 13.22 32.83 -23.41
CA ILE A 352 12.22 33.85 -23.06
C ILE A 352 10.84 33.19 -23.08
N ALA A 353 10.16 33.14 -21.93
CA ALA A 353 8.81 32.63 -21.77
C ALA A 353 7.77 33.77 -21.86
N ALA A 354 6.65 33.52 -22.53
CA ALA A 354 5.60 34.52 -22.80
C ALA A 354 6.11 35.82 -23.49
N PRO A 355 6.92 35.74 -24.56
CA PRO A 355 7.52 36.90 -25.19
C PRO A 355 6.48 37.92 -25.66
N GLY A 356 6.69 39.20 -25.33
CA GLY A 356 5.78 40.31 -25.63
C GLY A 356 4.62 40.50 -24.64
N SER A 357 4.53 39.67 -23.60
CA SER A 357 3.63 39.83 -22.45
C SER A 357 4.19 40.85 -21.45
N PRO A 358 3.34 41.55 -20.65
CA PRO A 358 3.82 42.30 -19.48
C PRO A 358 4.53 41.43 -18.42
N CYS A 359 4.49 40.11 -18.58
CA CYS A 359 5.00 39.11 -17.61
C CYS A 359 6.09 38.22 -18.25
N GLU A 360 6.70 38.68 -19.34
CA GLU A 360 7.84 38.02 -19.97
C GLU A 360 8.94 37.74 -18.95
N ASP A 361 9.40 36.48 -18.88
CA ASP A 361 10.51 36.06 -18.02
C ASP A 361 11.60 35.38 -18.84
N THR A 362 12.84 35.43 -18.38
CA THR A 362 14.02 34.96 -19.12
C THR A 362 14.93 34.08 -18.28
N ALA A 363 15.11 32.83 -18.72
CA ALA A 363 16.14 31.93 -18.21
C ALA A 363 17.41 32.04 -19.03
N VAL A 364 18.57 31.85 -18.37
CA VAL A 364 19.89 31.91 -18.98
C VAL A 364 20.75 30.76 -18.47
N GLN A 365 21.42 30.04 -19.37
CA GLN A 365 22.40 28.99 -19.03
C GLN A 365 23.63 29.09 -19.94
N GLN A 366 24.79 28.72 -19.42
CA GLN A 366 26.01 28.58 -20.21
C GLN A 366 26.25 27.13 -20.60
N VAL A 367 26.63 26.89 -21.86
CA VAL A 367 26.93 25.55 -22.38
C VAL A 367 28.36 25.55 -22.93
N TYR A 368 29.21 24.64 -22.44
CA TYR A 368 30.60 24.53 -22.86
C TYR A 368 30.85 23.31 -23.77
N LEU A 369 31.10 23.57 -25.05
CA LEU A 369 31.34 22.55 -26.06
C LEU A 369 32.83 22.24 -26.19
N GLN A 370 33.19 20.96 -26.11
CA GLN A 370 34.56 20.44 -26.19
C GLN A 370 34.72 19.34 -27.26
N GLN A 371 35.96 18.97 -27.57
CA GLN A 371 36.25 17.85 -28.49
C GLN A 371 36.11 16.49 -27.78
N ASN A 372 35.70 15.47 -28.54
CA ASN A 372 35.63 14.10 -28.05
C ASN A 372 37.03 13.51 -27.88
N SER A 373 37.53 13.48 -26.65
CA SER A 373 38.89 13.05 -26.31
C SER A 373 38.97 11.90 -25.29
N LEU A 374 37.86 11.57 -24.63
CA LEU A 374 37.76 10.64 -23.50
C LEU A 374 37.35 9.24 -23.99
N PHE A 375 38.10 8.23 -23.56
CA PHE A 375 37.82 6.81 -23.79
C PHE A 375 37.68 6.10 -22.45
N ALA A 376 36.55 5.40 -22.26
CA ALA A 376 36.27 4.57 -21.10
C ALA A 376 36.38 3.08 -21.48
N GLY A 377 37.05 2.28 -20.66
CA GLY A 377 37.20 0.84 -20.89
C GLY A 377 37.85 0.13 -19.72
N PHE A 378 37.60 -1.17 -19.60
CA PHE A 378 38.15 -1.99 -18.51
C PHE A 378 38.23 -3.48 -18.88
N GLU A 379 38.92 -4.25 -18.04
CA GLU A 379 38.95 -5.72 -18.06
C GLU A 379 38.72 -6.29 -16.65
N TYR A 380 38.32 -7.56 -16.53
CA TYR A 380 38.02 -8.20 -15.25
C TYR A 380 38.52 -9.66 -15.17
N ASP A 381 38.80 -10.12 -13.96
CA ASP A 381 39.21 -11.49 -13.62
C ASP A 381 38.55 -12.01 -12.33
N TYR A 382 38.30 -13.32 -12.25
CA TYR A 382 37.84 -13.97 -11.01
C TYR A 382 39.02 -14.35 -10.12
N THR A 383 39.06 -13.83 -8.89
CA THR A 383 40.20 -14.03 -7.97
C THR A 383 39.94 -15.04 -6.86
N SER A 384 38.68 -15.31 -6.51
CA SER A 384 38.29 -16.38 -5.60
C SER A 384 36.86 -16.84 -5.87
N CYS A 385 36.59 -18.14 -5.77
CA CYS A 385 35.26 -18.71 -5.89
C CYS A 385 35.03 -19.72 -4.77
N THR A 386 34.41 -19.27 -3.68
CA THR A 386 34.00 -20.13 -2.55
C THR A 386 32.50 -19.96 -2.34
N ASP A 387 32.06 -19.54 -1.14
CA ASP A 387 30.67 -19.17 -0.86
C ASP A 387 30.35 -17.75 -1.38
N SER A 388 31.38 -17.05 -1.90
CA SER A 388 31.30 -15.79 -2.63
C SER A 388 32.30 -15.77 -3.78
N LEU A 389 32.01 -15.03 -4.84
CA LEU A 389 32.86 -14.83 -6.00
C LEU A 389 33.46 -13.41 -5.98
N ALA A 390 34.78 -13.29 -6.02
CA ALA A 390 35.48 -12.00 -6.07
C ALA A 390 35.92 -11.66 -7.50
N ILE A 391 35.50 -10.50 -7.99
CA ILE A 391 35.74 -9.97 -9.34
C ILE A 391 36.72 -8.81 -9.22
N ALA A 392 37.97 -8.99 -9.63
CA ALA A 392 38.95 -7.92 -9.70
C ALA A 392 38.87 -7.22 -11.06
N VAL A 393 38.92 -5.89 -11.06
CA VAL A 393 38.73 -5.08 -12.28
C VAL A 393 39.94 -4.17 -12.48
N THR A 394 40.39 -4.07 -13.73
CA THR A 394 41.50 -3.21 -14.16
C THR A 394 40.99 -2.13 -15.12
N ASP A 395 41.23 -0.87 -14.79
CA ASP A 395 40.88 0.27 -15.65
C ASP A 395 41.83 0.38 -16.86
N LEU A 396 41.24 0.60 -18.04
CA LEU A 396 41.93 0.85 -19.31
C LEU A 396 41.56 2.21 -19.91
N SER A 397 40.86 3.07 -19.14
CA SER A 397 40.38 4.36 -19.58
C SER A 397 41.52 5.37 -19.77
N TYR A 398 41.35 6.30 -20.71
CA TYR A 398 42.28 7.41 -20.93
C TYR A 398 41.60 8.60 -21.61
N ASP A 399 42.16 9.79 -21.41
CA ASP A 399 41.78 11.00 -22.15
C ASP A 399 43.01 11.54 -22.90
N THR A 400 42.81 12.01 -24.13
CA THR A 400 43.92 12.48 -25.00
C THR A 400 44.28 13.95 -24.79
N VAL A 401 43.45 14.72 -24.07
CA VAL A 401 43.58 16.19 -23.93
C VAL A 401 43.86 16.60 -22.47
N SER A 402 43.46 15.79 -21.50
CA SER A 402 43.52 16.04 -20.07
C SER A 402 43.79 14.73 -19.30
N SER A 403 43.81 14.79 -17.96
CA SER A 403 43.99 13.61 -17.10
C SER A 403 42.67 13.18 -16.48
N LEU A 404 42.47 11.87 -16.28
CA LEU A 404 41.34 11.35 -15.51
C LEU A 404 41.44 11.76 -14.04
N VAL A 405 40.32 12.13 -13.44
CA VAL A 405 40.21 12.59 -12.05
C VAL A 405 39.18 11.83 -11.22
N SER A 406 38.25 11.11 -11.86
CA SER A 406 37.22 10.31 -11.19
C SER A 406 36.97 9.00 -11.93
N TRP A 407 36.72 7.94 -11.14
CA TRP A 407 36.19 6.65 -11.58
C TRP A 407 35.01 6.36 -10.68
N ILE A 408 33.86 6.06 -11.24
CA ILE A 408 32.66 5.62 -10.51
C ILE A 408 32.27 4.29 -11.09
N TRP A 409 32.34 3.26 -10.26
CA TRP A 409 31.94 1.92 -10.63
C TRP A 409 30.63 1.55 -9.94
N GLU A 410 29.73 0.91 -10.66
CA GLU A 410 28.50 0.34 -10.10
C GLU A 410 28.27 -1.08 -10.64
N LEU A 411 28.09 -2.04 -9.74
CA LEU A 411 27.77 -3.43 -10.07
C LEU A 411 26.30 -3.73 -9.75
N GLN A 412 25.55 -4.14 -10.77
CA GLN A 412 24.13 -4.48 -10.66
C GLN A 412 23.86 -5.93 -11.08
N PRO A 413 22.92 -6.65 -10.45
CA PRO A 413 22.15 -6.28 -9.27
C PRO A 413 23.01 -6.35 -8.00
N GLY A 414 22.63 -5.64 -6.93
CA GLY A 414 23.31 -5.68 -5.63
C GLY A 414 23.93 -4.35 -5.18
N GLY A 415 24.06 -3.36 -6.08
CA GLY A 415 24.36 -1.97 -5.73
C GLY A 415 25.73 -1.75 -5.09
N GLN A 416 26.70 -2.63 -5.37
CA GLN A 416 28.07 -2.39 -4.94
C GLN A 416 28.69 -1.29 -5.80
N ALA A 417 29.35 -0.33 -5.17
CA ALA A 417 30.00 0.78 -5.86
C ALA A 417 31.43 1.00 -5.38
N SER A 418 32.27 1.57 -6.24
CA SER A 418 33.65 1.93 -5.89
C SER A 418 34.09 3.20 -6.62
N GLN A 419 35.04 3.92 -6.02
CA GLN A 419 35.71 5.08 -6.63
C GLN A 419 37.20 4.86 -6.91
N GLU A 420 37.72 3.69 -6.55
CA GLU A 420 39.11 3.34 -6.85
C GLU A 420 39.26 2.99 -8.35
N PRO A 421 40.39 3.33 -8.99
CA PRO A 421 40.61 2.99 -10.40
C PRO A 421 40.58 1.49 -10.68
N ASN A 422 41.07 0.66 -9.76
CA ASN A 422 41.13 -0.80 -9.93
C ASN A 422 40.48 -1.51 -8.73
N PRO A 423 39.14 -1.58 -8.66
CA PRO A 423 38.42 -2.12 -7.53
C PRO A 423 38.30 -3.66 -7.56
N THR A 424 37.80 -4.23 -6.47
CA THR A 424 37.40 -5.64 -6.42
C THR A 424 35.98 -5.73 -5.84
N PHE A 425 35.09 -6.41 -6.55
CA PHE A 425 33.71 -6.65 -6.15
C PHE A 425 33.54 -8.06 -5.62
N VAL A 426 32.58 -8.28 -4.72
CA VAL A 426 32.33 -9.61 -4.13
C VAL A 426 30.84 -9.90 -4.18
N VAL A 427 30.47 -10.95 -4.90
CA VAL A 427 29.08 -11.37 -5.10
C VAL A 427 28.79 -12.71 -4.42
N THR A 428 27.59 -12.84 -3.86
CA THR A 428 27.17 -14.03 -3.08
C THR A 428 26.01 -14.78 -3.73
N ALA A 429 25.61 -14.38 -4.95
CA ALA A 429 24.55 -15.05 -5.72
C ALA A 429 24.97 -15.27 -7.17
N SER A 430 24.61 -16.43 -7.73
CA SER A 430 24.72 -16.72 -9.15
C SER A 430 23.80 -15.81 -9.95
N ASN A 431 24.38 -14.91 -10.76
CA ASN A 431 23.62 -14.01 -11.62
C ASN A 431 24.47 -13.55 -12.81
N ASN A 432 23.85 -12.92 -13.80
CA ASN A 432 24.57 -12.10 -14.77
C ASN A 432 24.59 -10.66 -14.25
N TYR A 433 25.76 -10.23 -13.77
CA TYR A 433 25.93 -8.86 -13.28
C TYR A 433 26.26 -7.93 -14.46
N ILE A 434 25.91 -6.65 -14.34
CA ILE A 434 26.32 -5.58 -15.24
C ILE A 434 27.23 -4.68 -14.42
N LEU A 435 28.47 -4.52 -14.88
CA LEU A 435 29.42 -3.56 -14.32
C LEU A 435 29.40 -2.30 -15.18
N GLU A 436 29.07 -1.19 -14.55
CA GLU A 436 29.10 0.15 -15.10
C GLU A 436 30.34 0.89 -14.62
N LEU A 437 31.07 1.49 -15.56
CA LEU A 437 32.17 2.41 -15.29
C LEU A 437 31.84 3.77 -15.87
N THR A 438 31.80 4.79 -15.01
CA THR A 438 31.75 6.20 -15.40
C THR A 438 33.06 6.87 -15.02
N VAL A 439 33.80 7.38 -16.00
CA VAL A 439 35.06 8.13 -15.79
C VAL A 439 34.87 9.61 -16.08
N THR A 440 35.47 10.44 -15.22
CA THR A 440 35.48 11.92 -15.40
C THR A 440 36.90 12.39 -15.64
N ALA A 441 37.09 13.18 -16.69
CA ALA A 441 38.34 13.83 -17.02
C ALA A 441 38.44 15.24 -16.40
N ALA A 442 39.66 15.77 -16.22
CA ALA A 442 39.90 17.05 -15.55
C ALA A 442 39.28 18.25 -16.27
N ASN A 443 38.93 18.11 -17.55
CA ASN A 443 38.19 19.09 -18.33
C ASN A 443 36.66 19.00 -18.14
N GLY A 444 36.17 18.10 -17.29
CA GLY A 444 34.76 17.92 -16.95
C GLY A 444 34.00 16.99 -17.90
N CYS A 445 34.65 16.37 -18.88
CA CYS A 445 34.02 15.37 -19.73
C CYS A 445 33.83 14.07 -18.96
N GLU A 446 32.66 13.45 -19.11
CA GLU A 446 32.32 12.15 -18.53
C GLU A 446 32.01 11.14 -19.61
N LYS A 447 32.32 9.87 -19.36
CA LYS A 447 32.00 8.77 -20.26
C LYS A 447 31.70 7.50 -19.50
N THR A 448 30.64 6.81 -19.94
CA THR A 448 30.15 5.58 -19.32
C THR A 448 30.30 4.39 -20.25
N VAL A 449 30.70 3.25 -19.69
CA VAL A 449 30.76 1.96 -20.40
C VAL A 449 30.16 0.85 -19.53
N LEU A 450 29.41 -0.06 -20.16
CA LEU A 450 28.71 -1.18 -19.53
C LEU A 450 29.27 -2.52 -20.02
N GLN A 451 29.50 -3.47 -19.13
CA GLN A 451 29.88 -4.85 -19.49
C GLN A 451 29.17 -5.90 -18.62
N GLY A 452 28.66 -6.95 -19.25
CA GLY A 452 28.05 -8.09 -18.55
C GLY A 452 29.10 -9.08 -18.00
N ILE A 453 28.95 -9.48 -16.75
CA ILE A 453 29.84 -10.39 -16.01
C ILE A 453 29.03 -11.59 -15.48
N PRO A 454 29.16 -12.79 -16.10
CA PRO A 454 28.43 -13.96 -15.67
C PRO A 454 29.08 -14.59 -14.43
N ALA A 455 28.49 -14.36 -13.26
CA ALA A 455 28.89 -15.00 -12.01
C ALA A 455 28.07 -16.27 -11.77
N ARG A 456 28.74 -17.40 -11.55
CA ARG A 456 28.12 -18.69 -11.22
C ARG A 456 28.80 -19.26 -9.97
N LEU A 457 28.03 -19.40 -8.90
CA LEU A 457 28.46 -20.04 -7.65
C LEU A 457 28.08 -21.53 -7.69
N ILE A 458 28.91 -22.36 -7.07
CA ILE A 458 28.63 -23.79 -6.89
C ILE A 458 27.72 -23.95 -5.66
N ASP A 459 26.46 -24.28 -5.91
CA ASP A 459 25.48 -24.62 -4.88
C ASP A 459 25.31 -26.14 -4.82
N ALA A 460 26.20 -26.79 -4.07
CA ALA A 460 26.18 -28.23 -3.83
C ALA A 460 26.34 -28.52 -2.33
N GLU A 461 25.25 -28.92 -1.70
CA GLU A 461 25.22 -29.40 -0.32
C GLU A 461 25.49 -30.91 -0.27
N LEU A 462 26.31 -31.35 0.70
CA LEU A 462 26.48 -32.77 1.04
C LEU A 462 25.37 -33.20 2.02
N VAL A 463 25.19 -34.51 2.25
CA VAL A 463 24.20 -35.00 3.23
C VAL A 463 24.61 -34.64 4.64
N GLY A 464 24.17 -33.47 5.11
CA GLY A 464 24.35 -32.95 6.46
C GLY A 464 25.83 -32.79 6.87
N ASP A 465 26.15 -31.72 7.60
CA ASP A 465 27.52 -31.54 8.11
C ASP A 465 27.95 -32.69 9.03
N THR A 466 26.99 -33.32 9.75
CA THR A 466 27.25 -34.51 10.58
C THR A 466 26.04 -35.45 10.62
N VAL A 467 26.26 -36.74 10.31
CA VAL A 467 25.22 -37.78 10.38
C VAL A 467 25.68 -38.93 11.26
N ALA A 468 24.82 -39.36 12.18
CA ALA A 468 25.12 -40.43 13.13
C ALA A 468 24.67 -41.81 12.60
N VAL A 469 25.53 -42.81 12.76
CA VAL A 469 25.28 -44.21 12.34
C VAL A 469 25.65 -45.16 13.46
N CYS A 470 24.77 -46.10 13.82
CA CYS A 470 25.06 -47.06 14.87
C CYS A 470 26.26 -47.95 14.50
N PRO A 471 27.09 -48.35 15.48
CA PRO A 471 28.25 -49.22 15.22
C PRO A 471 27.89 -50.48 14.41
N GLY A 472 28.40 -50.58 13.18
CA GLY A 472 28.20 -51.73 12.28
C GLY A 472 27.34 -51.45 11.03
N ASP A 473 26.65 -50.31 10.96
CA ASP A 473 25.84 -49.89 9.82
C ASP A 473 26.63 -48.96 8.86
N GLY A 474 26.19 -48.80 7.60
CA GLY A 474 26.85 -47.94 6.58
C GLY A 474 25.89 -47.02 5.83
N MET A 475 26.43 -46.06 5.06
CA MET A 475 25.65 -45.02 4.36
C MET A 475 26.33 -44.47 3.10
N PHE A 476 25.56 -43.71 2.31
CA PHE A 476 26.03 -42.93 1.15
C PHE A 476 26.24 -41.46 1.52
N LEU A 477 27.33 -40.84 1.07
CA LEU A 477 27.72 -39.48 1.48
C LEU A 477 27.04 -38.34 0.70
N ASN A 478 26.58 -38.59 -0.54
CA ASN A 478 25.99 -37.57 -1.42
C ASN A 478 24.89 -38.11 -2.37
N PRO A 479 23.80 -38.72 -1.86
CA PRO A 479 22.68 -39.25 -2.65
C PRO A 479 21.97 -38.25 -3.59
N GLY A 480 22.21 -36.93 -3.48
CA GLY A 480 21.58 -35.88 -4.29
C GLY A 480 22.53 -35.16 -5.25
N PHE A 481 23.66 -35.76 -5.63
CA PHE A 481 24.69 -35.11 -6.42
C PHE A 481 24.19 -34.52 -7.76
N ASN A 482 24.73 -33.36 -8.15
CA ASN A 482 24.51 -32.76 -9.46
C ASN A 482 25.46 -33.40 -10.51
N PRO A 483 24.95 -33.96 -11.62
CA PRO A 483 25.77 -34.63 -12.65
C PRO A 483 26.66 -33.68 -13.46
N ASP A 484 26.40 -32.37 -13.45
CA ASP A 484 27.18 -31.38 -14.20
C ASP A 484 28.50 -30.98 -13.50
N TYR A 485 28.72 -31.47 -12.26
CA TYR A 485 29.93 -31.21 -11.47
C TYR A 485 30.84 -32.45 -11.40
N THR A 486 32.12 -32.20 -11.11
CA THR A 486 33.08 -33.27 -10.80
C THR A 486 33.40 -33.28 -9.31
N TYR A 487 33.56 -34.48 -8.74
CA TYR A 487 33.70 -34.70 -7.30
C TYR A 487 34.98 -35.49 -7.02
N SER A 488 35.71 -35.12 -5.97
CA SER A 488 36.86 -35.90 -5.48
C SER A 488 36.91 -35.92 -3.95
N TRP A 489 36.95 -37.12 -3.38
CA TRP A 489 36.78 -37.38 -1.94
C TRP A 489 38.09 -37.81 -1.26
N ALA A 490 38.29 -37.37 -0.01
CA ALA A 490 39.40 -37.77 0.86
C ALA A 490 38.97 -37.75 2.34
N PRO A 491 39.60 -38.49 3.27
CA PRO A 491 40.67 -39.48 3.06
C PRO A 491 40.11 -40.84 2.63
N ALA A 492 40.92 -41.64 1.92
CA ALA A 492 40.52 -42.93 1.33
C ALA A 492 40.04 -44.07 2.28
N PRO A 493 40.46 -44.17 3.56
CA PRO A 493 40.01 -45.27 4.42
C PRO A 493 38.48 -45.31 4.58
N GLY A 494 37.87 -46.42 4.14
CA GLY A 494 36.42 -46.63 4.22
C GLY A 494 35.62 -46.13 3.02
N LEU A 495 36.25 -45.49 2.02
CA LEU A 495 35.66 -45.12 0.72
C LEU A 495 36.02 -46.18 -0.33
N GLU A 496 35.03 -46.69 -1.09
CA GLU A 496 35.27 -47.68 -2.14
C GLU A 496 35.85 -47.05 -3.43
N VAL A 497 35.43 -45.82 -3.78
CA VAL A 497 35.89 -45.06 -4.96
C VAL A 497 36.02 -43.58 -4.60
N LEU A 498 37.12 -42.92 -4.99
CA LEU A 498 37.44 -41.54 -4.58
C LEU A 498 36.84 -40.45 -5.48
N ASP A 499 36.59 -40.76 -6.76
CA ASP A 499 36.09 -39.78 -7.75
C ASP A 499 34.63 -40.06 -8.16
N GLU A 500 33.89 -40.81 -7.33
CA GLU A 500 32.48 -41.04 -7.54
C GLU A 500 31.65 -39.90 -6.94
N PRO A 501 30.59 -39.42 -7.62
CA PRO A 501 29.75 -38.33 -7.09
C PRO A 501 29.09 -38.65 -5.74
N ASN A 502 28.83 -39.93 -5.45
CA ASN A 502 28.17 -40.41 -4.23
C ASN A 502 28.78 -41.73 -3.69
N PRO A 503 29.89 -41.67 -2.95
CA PRO A 503 30.53 -42.87 -2.45
C PRO A 503 29.80 -43.48 -1.23
N TYR A 504 29.82 -44.81 -1.13
CA TYR A 504 29.37 -45.56 0.06
C TYR A 504 30.48 -45.69 1.10
N VAL A 505 30.14 -45.52 2.38
CA VAL A 505 31.08 -45.64 3.52
C VAL A 505 30.55 -46.54 4.63
N LEU A 506 31.48 -47.30 5.23
CA LEU A 506 31.24 -48.13 6.42
C LEU A 506 32.28 -47.80 7.51
N PRO A 507 32.18 -46.63 8.17
CA PRO A 507 33.20 -46.18 9.10
C PRO A 507 33.19 -47.01 10.39
N GLY A 508 34.36 -47.52 10.80
CA GLY A 508 34.51 -48.26 12.06
C GLY A 508 34.66 -47.38 13.31
N GLN A 509 34.86 -46.07 13.10
CA GLN A 509 34.96 -44.99 14.10
C GLN A 509 34.54 -43.69 13.42
N THR A 510 34.23 -42.65 14.20
CA THR A 510 33.89 -41.32 13.67
C THR A 510 34.97 -40.82 12.71
N ALA A 511 34.55 -40.47 11.49
CA ALA A 511 35.44 -40.04 10.41
C ALA A 511 34.86 -38.82 9.70
N THR A 512 35.74 -37.94 9.21
CA THR A 512 35.35 -36.77 8.40
C THR A 512 35.93 -36.93 7.00
N TYR A 513 35.07 -36.79 6.00
CA TYR A 513 35.40 -36.86 4.59
C TYR A 513 35.29 -35.47 3.96
N THR A 514 36.34 -35.01 3.29
CA THR A 514 36.35 -33.80 2.46
C THR A 514 36.00 -34.15 1.02
N CYS A 515 35.06 -33.44 0.43
CA CYS A 515 34.73 -33.49 -1.00
C CYS A 515 35.19 -32.20 -1.69
N THR A 516 35.94 -32.32 -2.77
CA THR A 516 36.25 -31.23 -3.69
C THR A 516 35.27 -31.29 -4.84
N ILE A 517 34.52 -30.21 -5.07
CA ILE A 517 33.50 -30.09 -6.14
C ILE A 517 33.98 -29.03 -7.13
N THR A 518 34.03 -29.37 -8.41
CA THR A 518 34.44 -28.45 -9.48
C THR A 518 33.32 -28.34 -10.52
N ASP A 519 33.07 -27.12 -10.99
CA ASP A 519 32.08 -26.84 -12.04
C ASP A 519 32.46 -27.45 -13.41
N ALA A 520 31.52 -27.41 -14.37
CA ALA A 520 31.67 -28.04 -15.68
C ALA A 520 32.80 -27.42 -16.52
N GLU A 521 33.04 -26.12 -16.34
CA GLU A 521 34.05 -25.35 -17.07
C GLU A 521 35.44 -25.33 -16.39
N GLY A 522 35.54 -25.78 -15.14
CA GLY A 522 36.79 -25.85 -14.38
C GLY A 522 37.25 -24.52 -13.77
N PHE A 523 36.36 -23.52 -13.69
CA PHE A 523 36.68 -22.17 -13.21
C PHE A 523 36.48 -22.03 -11.70
N CYS A 524 35.51 -22.73 -11.12
CA CYS A 524 35.21 -22.67 -9.69
C CYS A 524 35.42 -24.04 -9.01
N GLN A 525 36.04 -24.02 -7.82
CA GLN A 525 36.30 -25.22 -7.01
C GLN A 525 35.96 -24.94 -5.55
N VAL A 526 35.04 -25.71 -4.98
CA VAL A 526 34.66 -25.62 -3.56
C VAL A 526 35.03 -26.90 -2.81
N VAL A 527 35.38 -26.76 -1.53
CA VAL A 527 35.65 -27.90 -0.64
C VAL A 527 34.57 -27.97 0.43
N ARG A 528 33.91 -29.12 0.54
CA ARG A 528 32.89 -29.43 1.55
C ARG A 528 33.36 -30.58 2.42
N GLN A 529 32.74 -30.73 3.59
CA GLN A 529 33.04 -31.81 4.53
C GLN A 529 31.75 -32.52 4.94
N ALA A 530 31.83 -33.83 5.12
CA ALA A 530 30.78 -34.65 5.72
C ALA A 530 31.40 -35.47 6.86
N THR A 531 30.89 -35.30 8.07
CA THR A 531 31.32 -36.09 9.24
C THR A 531 30.34 -37.23 9.49
N VAL A 532 30.81 -38.47 9.39
CA VAL A 532 30.04 -39.64 9.83
C VAL A 532 30.41 -39.93 11.28
N LEU A 533 29.48 -39.64 12.18
CA LEU A 533 29.61 -39.86 13.62
C LEU A 533 29.23 -41.31 13.95
N VAL A 534 30.18 -42.08 14.47
CA VAL A 534 29.92 -43.42 15.01
C VAL A 534 29.94 -43.28 16.53
N PRO A 535 28.78 -43.26 17.21
CA PRO A 535 28.71 -43.05 18.65
C PRO A 535 29.25 -44.28 19.40
N GLU A 536 29.67 -44.07 20.64
CA GLU A 536 30.12 -45.16 21.50
C GLU A 536 29.00 -46.20 21.70
N PRO A 537 29.29 -47.52 21.68
CA PRO A 537 28.28 -48.54 21.89
C PRO A 537 27.53 -48.33 23.20
N VAL A 538 26.20 -48.37 23.15
CA VAL A 538 25.35 -48.27 24.34
C VAL A 538 25.51 -49.53 25.19
N TRP A 539 25.85 -49.35 26.46
CA TRP A 539 25.82 -50.39 27.48
C TRP A 539 24.84 -50.00 28.58
N VAL A 540 24.15 -50.98 29.17
CA VAL A 540 23.20 -50.78 30.26
C VAL A 540 23.34 -51.90 31.30
N GLU A 541 23.22 -51.55 32.57
CA GLU A 541 23.24 -52.46 33.72
C GLU A 541 22.10 -52.14 34.68
N ALA A 542 21.36 -53.18 35.08
CA ALA A 542 20.34 -53.15 36.12
C ALA A 542 20.96 -53.46 37.49
N PRO A 543 20.29 -53.12 38.62
CA PRO A 543 20.82 -53.40 39.95
C PRO A 543 21.05 -54.89 40.20
N ALA A 544 21.88 -55.23 41.19
CA ALA A 544 22.02 -56.60 41.64
C ALA A 544 20.76 -57.09 42.38
N ASP A 545 20.51 -58.40 42.32
CA ASP A 545 19.39 -59.03 43.02
C ASP A 545 19.46 -58.80 44.54
N THR A 546 18.34 -58.42 45.17
CA THR A 546 18.33 -58.00 46.59
C THR A 546 17.03 -58.34 47.34
N ALA A 547 17.06 -58.26 48.67
CA ALA A 547 15.91 -58.41 49.56
C ALA A 547 15.78 -57.24 50.56
N ILE A 548 14.56 -56.77 50.83
CA ILE A 548 14.31 -55.49 51.53
C ILE A 548 13.21 -55.57 52.61
N CYS A 549 13.31 -54.73 53.64
CA CYS A 549 12.27 -54.53 54.68
C CYS A 549 11.33 -53.35 54.39
N SER A 550 11.53 -52.60 53.30
CA SER A 550 10.66 -51.48 52.88
C SER A 550 9.58 -51.95 51.91
N GLN A 551 8.42 -51.28 51.91
CA GLN A 551 7.32 -51.59 50.97
C GLN A 551 7.59 -51.05 49.55
N GLU A 552 8.57 -50.15 49.42
CA GLU A 552 8.97 -49.57 48.15
C GLU A 552 10.46 -49.82 47.93
N TYR A 553 10.81 -50.08 46.67
CA TYR A 553 12.16 -50.22 46.16
C TYR A 553 12.32 -49.40 44.90
N LEU A 554 13.43 -48.68 44.77
CA LEU A 554 13.73 -47.93 43.57
C LEU A 554 14.67 -48.76 42.69
N LEU A 555 14.18 -49.25 41.54
CA LEU A 555 15.05 -49.82 40.52
C LEU A 555 15.86 -48.68 39.90
N GLN A 556 17.17 -48.84 39.75
CA GLN A 556 18.06 -47.82 39.19
C GLN A 556 18.91 -48.44 38.07
N ALA A 557 18.73 -47.94 36.86
CA ALA A 557 19.55 -48.30 35.70
C ALA A 557 20.80 -47.43 35.64
N THR A 558 21.93 -48.05 35.31
CA THR A 558 23.13 -47.32 34.90
C THR A 558 23.45 -47.60 33.44
N SER A 559 23.78 -46.55 32.69
CA SER A 559 24.24 -46.64 31.31
C SER A 559 25.34 -45.59 31.08
N ASN A 560 26.20 -45.84 30.10
CA ASN A 560 27.20 -44.87 29.66
C ASN A 560 26.59 -43.71 28.85
N THR A 561 25.70 -44.01 27.91
CA THR A 561 25.24 -43.03 26.89
C THR A 561 23.73 -43.03 26.64
N ALA A 562 22.96 -43.91 27.28
CA ALA A 562 21.51 -43.97 27.05
C ALA A 562 20.77 -42.73 27.58
N GLN A 563 19.81 -42.23 26.79
CA GLN A 563 18.88 -41.17 27.19
C GLN A 563 17.46 -41.66 27.40
N GLN A 564 17.11 -42.81 26.85
CA GLN A 564 15.81 -43.43 27.06
C GLN A 564 15.99 -44.78 27.75
N PHE A 565 15.21 -45.01 28.80
CA PHE A 565 15.16 -46.26 29.54
C PHE A 565 13.71 -46.73 29.62
N ILE A 566 13.48 -48.02 29.39
CA ILE A 566 12.16 -48.64 29.38
C ILE A 566 12.22 -49.90 30.24
N TRP A 567 11.36 -49.98 31.26
CA TRP A 567 11.27 -51.12 32.16
C TRP A 567 10.04 -51.97 31.86
N SER A 568 10.18 -53.29 31.94
CA SER A 568 9.14 -54.26 31.58
C SER A 568 9.12 -55.46 32.52
N LEU A 569 7.96 -56.15 32.62
CA LEU A 569 7.87 -57.46 33.27
C LEU A 569 8.20 -58.63 32.34
N ASP A 570 8.37 -58.37 31.04
CA ASP A 570 8.70 -59.38 30.04
C ASP A 570 9.87 -58.94 29.12
N PRO A 571 10.67 -59.91 28.63
CA PRO A 571 11.87 -59.61 27.83
C PRO A 571 11.58 -59.15 26.39
N LEU A 572 10.32 -59.23 25.92
CA LEU A 572 9.92 -58.70 24.60
C LEU A 572 9.40 -57.26 24.69
N PHE A 573 9.39 -56.66 25.90
CA PHE A 573 8.92 -55.30 26.16
C PHE A 573 7.46 -55.07 25.72
N SER A 574 6.63 -56.09 25.90
CA SER A 574 5.20 -56.04 25.56
C SER A 574 4.31 -55.62 26.74
N ASN A 575 4.79 -55.79 27.97
CA ASN A 575 4.16 -55.40 29.23
C ASN A 575 4.99 -54.30 29.92
N TRP A 576 4.88 -53.10 29.37
CA TRP A 576 5.62 -51.93 29.77
C TRP A 576 5.17 -51.39 31.13
N LEU A 577 6.12 -51.21 32.06
CA LEU A 577 5.87 -50.70 33.42
C LEU A 577 6.08 -49.19 33.56
N GLY A 578 7.08 -48.63 32.86
CA GLY A 578 7.46 -47.24 33.00
C GLY A 578 8.73 -46.87 32.25
N GLN A 579 8.95 -45.57 32.08
CA GLN A 579 10.11 -44.99 31.39
C GLN A 579 10.95 -44.17 32.39
N GLY A 580 12.27 -44.19 32.21
CA GLY A 580 13.22 -43.45 33.03
C GLY A 580 14.28 -44.35 33.67
N PRO A 581 15.44 -43.77 34.06
CA PRO A 581 16.53 -44.53 34.66
C PRO A 581 16.18 -45.05 36.06
N GLU A 582 15.18 -44.46 36.72
CA GLU A 582 14.70 -44.90 38.02
C GLU A 582 13.21 -45.27 37.96
N LEU A 583 12.83 -46.38 38.58
CA LEU A 583 11.43 -46.81 38.65
C LEU A 583 11.09 -47.34 40.05
N PRO A 584 10.20 -46.67 40.80
CA PRO A 584 9.74 -47.19 42.08
C PRO A 584 8.81 -48.39 41.86
N VAL A 585 9.06 -49.46 42.61
CA VAL A 585 8.30 -50.71 42.59
C VAL A 585 8.04 -51.20 44.01
N SER A 586 6.94 -51.93 44.22
CA SER A 586 6.55 -52.45 45.53
C SER A 586 6.47 -53.98 45.52
N PRO A 587 7.61 -54.69 45.51
CA PRO A 587 7.61 -56.15 45.41
C PRO A 587 7.20 -56.79 46.74
N MET A 588 6.14 -57.60 46.72
CA MET A 588 5.77 -58.47 47.84
C MET A 588 6.17 -59.91 47.50
N GLY A 589 7.31 -60.36 48.00
CA GLY A 589 7.99 -61.57 47.52
C GLY A 589 8.89 -61.33 46.29
N PRO A 590 9.49 -62.39 45.70
CA PRO A 590 10.49 -62.24 44.63
C PRO A 590 9.86 -61.93 43.26
N VAL A 591 10.28 -60.84 42.61
CA VAL A 591 9.82 -60.39 41.26
C VAL A 591 11.00 -59.97 40.38
N THR A 592 11.01 -60.33 39.09
CA THR A 592 12.05 -59.98 38.10
C THR A 592 11.59 -58.91 37.10
N TYR A 593 12.44 -57.92 36.81
CA TYR A 593 12.20 -56.77 35.94
C TYR A 593 13.26 -56.70 34.81
N TYR A 594 12.85 -56.34 33.59
CA TYR A 594 13.70 -56.20 32.39
C TYR A 594 13.84 -54.73 31.96
N LEU A 595 14.99 -54.36 31.40
CA LEU A 595 15.40 -53.01 31.04
C LEU A 595 15.87 -52.93 29.59
N LEU A 596 15.37 -51.94 28.83
CA LEU A 596 15.84 -51.56 27.49
C LEU A 596 16.31 -50.11 27.53
N ALA A 597 17.51 -49.85 27.02
CA ALA A 597 18.09 -48.53 26.94
C ALA A 597 18.38 -48.13 25.49
N ARG A 598 18.20 -46.84 25.16
CA ARG A 598 18.55 -46.22 23.88
C ARG A 598 19.28 -44.90 24.07
N ASP A 599 20.29 -44.63 23.25
CA ASP A 599 20.95 -43.32 23.21
C ASP A 599 20.20 -42.30 22.33
N ILE A 600 20.75 -41.09 22.23
CA ILE A 600 20.21 -40.00 21.38
C ILE A 600 20.23 -40.30 19.90
N TYR A 601 21.05 -41.25 19.46
CA TYR A 601 21.23 -41.63 18.07
C TYR A 601 20.38 -42.86 17.70
N GLY A 602 19.65 -43.44 18.66
CA GLY A 602 18.72 -44.54 18.47
C GLY A 602 19.33 -45.94 18.63
N CYS A 603 20.59 -46.06 19.04
CA CYS A 603 21.27 -47.35 19.25
C CYS A 603 20.78 -48.00 20.57
N ARG A 604 20.64 -49.34 20.63
CA ARG A 604 19.90 -50.05 21.71
C ARG A 604 20.68 -51.12 22.49
N ALA A 605 20.39 -51.29 23.80
CA ALA A 605 20.93 -52.34 24.69
C ALA A 605 19.90 -52.82 25.76
N VAL A 606 20.02 -54.04 26.33
CA VAL A 606 19.04 -54.62 27.29
C VAL A 606 19.68 -55.34 28.50
N ASP A 607 19.02 -55.35 29.68
CA ASP A 607 19.42 -56.06 30.93
C ASP A 607 18.24 -56.41 31.89
N SER A 608 18.45 -57.02 33.09
CA SER A 608 17.38 -57.40 34.06
C SER A 608 17.81 -57.57 35.55
N VAL A 609 16.87 -57.49 36.51
CA VAL A 609 17.08 -57.62 37.99
C VAL A 609 15.92 -58.29 38.74
N THR A 610 16.17 -58.99 39.86
CA THR A 610 15.17 -59.61 40.75
C THR A 610 15.18 -59.03 42.19
N VAL A 611 14.01 -58.64 42.74
CA VAL A 611 13.87 -58.04 44.08
C VAL A 611 12.85 -58.79 44.96
N ALA A 612 13.17 -59.07 46.23
CA ALA A 612 12.30 -59.76 47.20
C ALA A 612 11.94 -58.90 48.45
N GLY A 613 10.68 -58.50 48.62
CA GLY A 613 10.24 -57.67 49.77
C GLY A 613 9.69 -58.45 50.99
N HIS A 614 10.03 -57.99 52.20
CA HIS A 614 9.71 -58.58 53.52
C HIS A 614 9.20 -57.56 54.57
N ALA A 615 8.58 -56.45 54.14
CA ALA A 615 8.12 -55.35 55.00
C ALA A 615 6.93 -55.70 55.90
N VAL A 616 6.81 -55.05 57.07
CA VAL A 616 5.67 -55.21 58.01
C VAL A 616 4.45 -54.45 57.50
N ASP A 617 3.36 -55.15 57.22
CA ASP A 617 2.10 -54.53 56.76
C ASP A 617 1.01 -54.54 57.85
N ILE A 618 0.67 -53.34 58.34
CA ILE A 618 -0.30 -53.12 59.42
C ILE A 618 -1.25 -51.96 59.09
N LEU A 619 -2.44 -51.99 59.68
CA LEU A 619 -3.44 -50.94 59.60
C LEU A 619 -3.85 -50.46 60.99
N MET A 620 -3.74 -49.15 61.23
CA MET A 620 -4.25 -48.51 62.45
C MET A 620 -5.76 -48.29 62.35
N ALA A 621 -6.49 -48.39 63.48
CA ALA A 621 -7.89 -48.00 63.53
C ALA A 621 -8.05 -46.50 63.30
N THR A 622 -9.14 -46.12 62.62
CA THR A 622 -9.48 -44.75 62.24
C THR A 622 -9.77 -43.85 63.44
N GLU A 623 -9.64 -42.53 63.26
CA GLU A 623 -9.93 -41.53 64.31
C GLU A 623 -11.34 -41.72 64.90
N GLN A 624 -11.41 -41.69 66.23
CA GLN A 624 -12.66 -41.82 66.97
C GLN A 624 -12.93 -40.55 67.79
N ALA A 625 -14.17 -40.06 67.76
CA ALA A 625 -14.65 -39.02 68.66
C ALA A 625 -15.44 -39.64 69.82
N ILE A 626 -15.22 -39.17 71.05
CA ILE A 626 -15.90 -39.65 72.26
C ILE A 626 -16.56 -38.50 73.03
N CYS A 627 -17.62 -38.81 73.80
CA CYS A 627 -18.33 -37.84 74.63
C CYS A 627 -17.66 -37.70 76.02
N PRO A 628 -17.90 -36.58 76.74
CA PRO A 628 -17.37 -36.40 78.10
C PRO A 628 -17.80 -37.52 79.05
N GLY A 629 -16.84 -38.34 79.48
CA GLY A 629 -17.04 -39.43 80.44
C GLY A 629 -16.79 -40.85 79.89
N ASP A 630 -16.64 -41.01 78.57
CA ASP A 630 -16.45 -42.33 77.94
C ASP A 630 -14.97 -42.74 77.79
N TYR A 631 -14.73 -44.03 77.52
CA TYR A 631 -13.41 -44.59 77.17
C TYR A 631 -13.31 -44.80 75.65
N GLY A 632 -12.18 -44.42 75.05
CA GLY A 632 -11.87 -44.68 73.63
C GLY A 632 -10.96 -45.89 73.43
N ALA A 633 -11.07 -46.58 72.30
CA ALA A 633 -10.20 -47.71 71.95
C ALA A 633 -9.29 -47.35 70.77
N VAL A 634 -8.02 -47.75 70.85
CA VAL A 634 -7.05 -47.64 69.75
C VAL A 634 -6.51 -49.03 69.41
N SER A 635 -6.40 -49.37 68.13
CA SER A 635 -5.95 -50.71 67.73
C SER A 635 -5.16 -50.75 66.42
N VAL A 636 -4.40 -51.83 66.23
CA VAL A 636 -3.63 -52.18 65.03
C VAL A 636 -4.11 -53.55 64.50
N ALA A 637 -4.29 -53.68 63.19
CA ALA A 637 -4.56 -54.95 62.52
C ALA A 637 -3.33 -55.40 61.70
N ASN A 638 -2.96 -56.69 61.79
CA ASN A 638 -1.95 -57.30 60.93
C ASN A 638 -2.56 -57.67 59.58
N LEU A 639 -2.05 -57.10 58.49
CA LEU A 639 -2.55 -57.34 57.14
C LEU A 639 -1.76 -58.42 56.38
N ASP A 640 -0.58 -58.82 56.89
CA ASP A 640 0.15 -59.99 56.38
C ASP A 640 0.02 -61.18 57.36
N PRO A 641 -0.83 -62.18 57.05
CA PRO A 641 -1.06 -63.32 57.93
C PRO A 641 0.16 -64.26 58.07
N GLN A 642 1.21 -64.11 57.24
CA GLN A 642 2.47 -64.86 57.39
C GLN A 642 3.40 -64.23 58.43
N ASP A 643 3.15 -62.99 58.86
CA ASP A 643 3.95 -62.28 59.84
C ASP A 643 3.46 -62.49 61.28
N ILE A 644 4.42 -62.69 62.20
CA ILE A 644 4.20 -62.82 63.64
C ILE A 644 4.64 -61.52 64.31
N LEU A 645 3.68 -60.70 64.75
CA LEU A 645 3.91 -59.33 65.22
C LEU A 645 3.93 -59.17 66.76
N SER A 646 4.72 -58.22 67.24
CA SER A 646 4.77 -57.76 68.64
C SER A 646 4.44 -56.24 68.75
N TYR A 647 3.85 -55.76 69.85
CA TYR A 647 3.25 -54.40 69.96
C TYR A 647 3.66 -53.62 71.22
N SER A 648 3.73 -52.29 71.14
CA SER A 648 3.83 -51.39 72.31
C SER A 648 3.21 -50.00 72.06
N TRP A 649 2.39 -49.49 73.01
CA TRP A 649 1.62 -48.23 72.87
C TRP A 649 2.10 -47.07 73.78
N SER A 650 1.96 -45.83 73.30
CA SER A 650 2.31 -44.55 73.97
C SER A 650 1.29 -43.43 73.65
N PRO A 651 1.02 -42.43 74.53
CA PRO A 651 1.55 -42.26 75.89
C PRO A 651 0.91 -43.22 76.88
N ALA A 652 1.75 -44.00 77.56
CA ALA A 652 1.31 -45.02 78.53
C ALA A 652 0.43 -44.46 79.66
N SER A 653 0.58 -43.18 80.01
CA SER A 653 -0.16 -42.52 81.09
C SER A 653 -1.66 -42.32 80.81
N LEU A 654 -2.06 -42.34 79.54
CA LEU A 654 -3.46 -42.20 79.13
C LEU A 654 -4.11 -43.55 78.77
N ILE A 655 -3.30 -44.62 78.67
CA ILE A 655 -3.76 -45.99 78.39
C ILE A 655 -4.11 -46.68 79.71
N VAL A 656 -5.35 -47.12 79.83
CA VAL A 656 -5.86 -47.80 81.02
C VAL A 656 -5.84 -49.34 80.90
N ALA A 657 -5.74 -49.90 79.70
CA ALA A 657 -5.58 -51.34 79.44
C ALA A 657 -4.97 -51.64 78.04
N GLY A 658 -4.32 -52.80 77.85
CA GLY A 658 -3.94 -53.34 76.53
C GLY A 658 -2.59 -52.91 75.94
N GLN A 659 -1.64 -52.44 76.75
CA GLN A 659 -0.42 -51.76 76.29
C GLN A 659 0.53 -52.56 75.37
N SER A 660 0.52 -53.90 75.43
CA SER A 660 1.35 -54.78 74.57
C SER A 660 0.52 -55.71 73.67
N ALA A 661 -0.73 -55.33 73.43
CA ALA A 661 -1.64 -56.04 72.55
C ALA A 661 -1.97 -55.21 71.31
N ALA A 662 -2.58 -55.84 70.32
CA ALA A 662 -3.07 -55.18 69.12
C ALA A 662 -4.11 -54.09 69.43
N THR A 663 -4.86 -54.15 70.55
CA THR A 663 -5.84 -53.14 70.97
C THR A 663 -5.55 -52.63 72.40
N ALA A 664 -5.59 -51.31 72.58
CA ALA A 664 -5.44 -50.60 73.86
C ALA A 664 -6.61 -49.62 74.11
N PHE A 665 -6.93 -49.32 75.37
CA PHE A 665 -8.05 -48.44 75.75
C PHE A 665 -7.56 -47.21 76.53
N ALA A 666 -8.13 -46.04 76.26
CA ALA A 666 -7.72 -44.73 76.79
C ALA A 666 -8.90 -43.90 77.37
N GLN A 667 -8.63 -43.00 78.31
CA GLN A 667 -9.62 -42.10 78.91
C GLN A 667 -9.17 -40.62 78.87
N LEU A 668 -10.06 -39.72 78.43
CA LEU A 668 -9.78 -38.27 78.25
C LEU A 668 -10.67 -37.41 79.17
N SER A 669 -10.20 -36.23 79.59
CA SER A 669 -10.88 -35.38 80.59
C SER A 669 -11.07 -33.90 80.21
N VAL A 670 -10.47 -33.43 79.11
CA VAL A 670 -10.60 -32.05 78.60
C VAL A 670 -10.88 -32.11 77.10
N PRO A 671 -11.91 -31.40 76.57
CA PRO A 671 -12.22 -31.38 75.14
C PRO A 671 -11.02 -31.02 74.26
N GLY A 672 -10.87 -31.72 73.13
CA GLY A 672 -9.72 -31.65 72.23
C GLY A 672 -9.25 -33.02 71.69
N THR A 673 -8.31 -33.00 70.75
CA THR A 673 -7.76 -34.19 70.07
C THR A 673 -6.43 -34.64 70.66
N TYR A 674 -6.27 -35.94 70.90
CA TYR A 674 -5.07 -36.56 71.48
C TYR A 674 -4.53 -37.68 70.57
N THR A 675 -3.20 -37.81 70.50
CA THR A 675 -2.51 -38.77 69.62
C THR A 675 -1.93 -39.97 70.41
N PHE A 676 -2.09 -41.17 69.86
CA PHE A 676 -1.54 -42.43 70.38
C PHE A 676 -0.67 -43.12 69.33
N THR A 677 0.48 -43.65 69.72
CA THR A 677 1.47 -44.26 68.82
C THR A 677 1.72 -45.73 69.20
N ALA A 678 1.75 -46.62 68.20
CA ALA A 678 2.10 -48.03 68.32
C ALA A 678 3.43 -48.35 67.60
N VAL A 679 4.33 -49.07 68.26
CA VAL A 679 5.53 -49.66 67.65
C VAL A 679 5.30 -51.17 67.47
N VAL A 680 5.47 -51.67 66.24
CA VAL A 680 5.17 -53.05 65.82
C VAL A 680 6.35 -53.70 65.09
N GLN A 681 6.69 -54.97 65.38
CA GLN A 681 7.84 -55.67 64.77
C GLN A 681 7.53 -57.14 64.41
N ASN A 682 8.01 -57.61 63.24
CA ASN A 682 7.84 -58.99 62.73
C ASN A 682 9.05 -59.93 62.99
N GLN A 683 8.92 -61.20 62.62
CA GLN A 683 9.91 -62.28 62.81
C GLN A 683 11.20 -62.14 61.99
N TYR A 684 11.20 -61.35 60.91
CA TYR A 684 12.39 -61.05 60.11
C TYR A 684 13.17 -59.85 60.67
N GLY A 685 12.70 -59.26 61.78
CA GLY A 685 13.34 -58.15 62.48
C GLY A 685 12.93 -56.76 61.95
N CYS A 686 12.09 -56.67 60.91
CA CYS A 686 11.58 -55.42 60.38
C CYS A 686 10.54 -54.83 61.35
N SER A 687 10.59 -53.51 61.62
CA SER A 687 9.70 -52.82 62.57
C SER A 687 9.06 -51.58 61.95
N ARG A 688 7.82 -51.27 62.34
CA ARG A 688 7.03 -50.12 61.89
C ARG A 688 6.41 -49.39 63.08
N ILE A 689 6.39 -48.06 63.02
CA ILE A 689 5.77 -47.20 64.02
C ILE A 689 4.64 -46.44 63.34
N ASP A 690 3.46 -46.42 63.95
CA ASP A 690 2.30 -45.70 63.40
C ASP A 690 1.42 -45.14 64.51
N SER A 691 0.52 -44.20 64.20
CA SER A 691 -0.29 -43.47 65.19
C SER A 691 -1.76 -43.32 64.81
N THR A 692 -2.61 -43.10 65.81
CA THR A 692 -4.05 -42.81 65.64
C THR A 692 -4.50 -41.76 66.66
N PHE A 693 -5.69 -41.19 66.47
CA PHE A 693 -6.22 -40.05 67.23
C PHE A 693 -7.54 -40.36 67.94
N LEU A 694 -7.74 -39.73 69.10
CA LEU A 694 -8.99 -39.73 69.87
C LEU A 694 -9.38 -38.28 70.21
N THR A 695 -10.59 -37.86 69.82
CA THR A 695 -11.09 -36.48 69.97
C THR A 695 -12.28 -36.38 70.94
N LEU A 696 -12.29 -35.41 71.86
CA LEU A 696 -13.39 -35.15 72.81
C LEU A 696 -14.17 -33.86 72.43
N ILE A 697 -15.47 -33.97 72.13
CA ILE A 697 -16.35 -32.92 71.52
C ILE A 697 -16.86 -31.85 72.55
N ASP A 698 -17.06 -30.59 72.12
CA ASP A 698 -17.66 -29.47 72.88
C ASP A 698 -19.16 -29.26 72.51
N THR A 699 -20.05 -29.21 73.51
CA THR A 699 -21.52 -29.20 73.33
C THR A 699 -22.21 -27.87 73.70
N SER A 700 -21.49 -26.74 73.74
CA SER A 700 -22.07 -25.42 74.05
C SER A 700 -22.62 -24.67 72.80
N SER A 701 -23.79 -24.00 72.90
CA SER A 701 -24.50 -23.38 71.75
C SER A 701 -23.90 -22.04 71.29
N GLN A 702 -23.68 -21.83 69.98
CA GLN A 702 -23.21 -20.57 69.36
C GLN A 702 -23.91 -20.32 68.01
N GLU A 703 -24.32 -19.08 67.71
CA GLU A 703 -24.92 -18.67 66.42
C GLU A 703 -24.09 -17.61 65.66
N ALA A 704 -23.80 -17.85 64.38
CA ALA A 704 -23.58 -16.85 63.32
C ALA A 704 -23.47 -17.53 61.94
N LEU A 705 -24.37 -17.19 61.00
CA LEU A 705 -24.41 -17.61 59.59
C LEU A 705 -24.67 -16.37 58.71
N LEU A 706 -23.93 -16.21 57.61
CA LEU A 706 -24.11 -15.11 56.62
C LEU A 706 -24.15 -15.67 55.19
N THR A 707 -25.01 -15.12 54.32
CA THR A 707 -25.18 -15.49 52.90
C THR A 707 -25.17 -14.25 51.97
N PHE A 708 -24.62 -14.38 50.75
CA PHE A 708 -24.64 -13.36 49.66
C PHE A 708 -24.99 -14.03 48.31
N VAL A 709 -25.72 -13.34 47.41
CA VAL A 709 -26.21 -13.86 46.10
C VAL A 709 -25.56 -13.11 44.92
N GLN A 710 -25.18 -13.83 43.85
CA GLN A 710 -24.77 -13.30 42.54
C GLN A 710 -25.83 -13.62 41.46
N CYS A 711 -26.11 -12.68 40.54
CA CYS A 711 -27.22 -12.77 39.57
C CYS A 711 -26.84 -13.31 38.18
N SER A 712 -25.73 -14.06 38.05
CA SER A 712 -25.37 -14.78 36.83
C SER A 712 -25.12 -16.25 37.16
N GLY A 713 -26.22 -16.96 37.44
CA GLY A 713 -26.25 -18.35 37.88
C GLY A 713 -26.84 -18.53 39.28
N TYR A 714 -27.51 -19.66 39.49
CA TYR A 714 -28.25 -19.99 40.72
C TYR A 714 -27.34 -20.33 41.94
N THR A 715 -26.16 -19.73 42.05
CA THR A 715 -25.11 -20.09 43.03
C THR A 715 -25.17 -19.25 44.30
N VAL A 716 -25.11 -19.91 45.47
CA VAL A 716 -25.13 -19.31 46.81
C VAL A 716 -23.90 -19.75 47.64
N LEU A 717 -23.29 -18.83 48.39
CA LEU A 717 -22.16 -19.09 49.29
C LEU A 717 -22.61 -19.13 50.77
N PHE A 718 -22.16 -20.13 51.52
CA PHE A 718 -22.46 -20.40 52.94
C PHE A 718 -21.18 -20.45 53.79
N SER A 719 -21.21 -19.88 55.01
CA SER A 719 -20.06 -19.92 55.94
C SER A 719 -20.47 -19.91 57.42
N SER A 720 -19.66 -20.53 58.29
CA SER A 720 -19.84 -20.57 59.76
C SER A 720 -18.52 -20.42 60.53
N SER A 721 -18.58 -19.85 61.74
CA SER A 721 -17.42 -19.56 62.60
C SER A 721 -17.31 -20.42 63.89
N SER A 722 -18.10 -21.49 64.00
CA SER A 722 -18.12 -22.38 65.18
C SER A 722 -16.86 -23.25 65.33
N VAL A 723 -16.47 -23.58 66.58
CA VAL A 723 -15.36 -24.53 66.85
C VAL A 723 -15.63 -25.95 66.36
N ASN A 724 -16.91 -26.31 66.23
CA ASN A 724 -17.34 -27.60 65.68
C ASN A 724 -17.50 -27.57 64.14
N ALA A 725 -17.24 -26.43 63.47
CA ALA A 725 -17.44 -26.24 62.04
C ALA A 725 -16.69 -27.22 61.11
N PRO A 726 -15.51 -27.75 61.46
CA PRO A 726 -14.88 -28.82 60.68
C PRO A 726 -15.69 -30.12 60.61
N PHE A 727 -16.58 -30.37 61.59
CA PHE A 727 -17.42 -31.57 61.66
C PHE A 727 -18.85 -31.31 61.16
N TYR A 728 -19.13 -30.12 60.61
CA TYR A 728 -20.43 -29.75 60.06
C TYR A 728 -20.66 -30.41 58.71
N GLN A 729 -21.89 -30.91 58.56
CA GLN A 729 -22.46 -31.36 57.31
C GLN A 729 -23.63 -30.45 56.94
N TRP A 730 -23.44 -29.69 55.86
CA TRP A 730 -24.45 -28.83 55.26
C TRP A 730 -25.38 -29.67 54.41
N HIS A 731 -26.67 -29.35 54.46
CA HIS A 731 -27.72 -29.91 53.62
C HIS A 731 -28.41 -28.75 52.92
N PHE A 732 -28.28 -28.67 51.59
CA PHE A 732 -28.70 -27.48 50.82
C PHE A 732 -30.20 -27.41 50.51
N GLY A 733 -30.96 -28.45 50.85
CA GLY A 733 -32.42 -28.47 50.72
C GLY A 733 -32.92 -28.45 49.27
N ASP A 734 -32.06 -28.73 48.28
CA ASP A 734 -32.45 -28.80 46.87
C ASP A 734 -33.36 -30.03 46.61
N PRO A 735 -34.63 -29.86 46.21
CA PRO A 735 -35.53 -30.98 45.91
C PRO A 735 -35.09 -31.79 44.68
N ALA A 736 -34.34 -31.20 43.74
CA ALA A 736 -33.83 -31.91 42.58
C ALA A 736 -32.61 -32.79 42.94
N ASN A 737 -31.86 -32.39 43.97
CA ASN A 737 -30.79 -33.18 44.56
C ASN A 737 -30.93 -33.24 46.09
N PRO A 738 -31.89 -34.03 46.63
CA PRO A 738 -32.22 -34.04 48.07
C PRO A 738 -31.07 -34.48 48.99
N GLY A 739 -30.04 -35.12 48.42
CA GLY A 739 -28.84 -35.58 49.12
C GLY A 739 -27.65 -34.63 49.00
N ALA A 740 -27.83 -33.46 48.39
CA ALA A 740 -26.76 -32.47 48.22
C ALA A 740 -26.25 -32.00 49.57
N THR A 741 -25.04 -32.43 49.90
CA THR A 741 -24.36 -32.06 51.14
C THR A 741 -22.93 -31.64 50.86
N ALA A 742 -22.39 -30.80 51.74
CA ALA A 742 -20.99 -30.46 51.76
C ALA A 742 -20.51 -30.43 53.21
N GLN A 743 -19.22 -30.67 53.44
CA GLN A 743 -18.64 -30.64 54.78
C GLN A 743 -17.65 -29.49 54.94
N GLY A 744 -17.53 -28.99 56.16
CA GLY A 744 -16.53 -27.99 56.53
C GLY A 744 -17.08 -26.58 56.76
N PRO A 745 -16.21 -25.60 57.06
CA PRO A 745 -16.60 -24.31 57.61
C PRO A 745 -17.14 -23.29 56.59
N SER A 746 -16.90 -23.48 55.27
CA SER A 746 -17.42 -22.60 54.20
C SER A 746 -17.60 -23.39 52.91
N VAL A 747 -18.77 -23.26 52.27
CA VAL A 747 -19.18 -24.08 51.12
C VAL A 747 -20.04 -23.26 50.15
N SER A 748 -20.00 -23.55 48.85
CA SER A 748 -20.87 -22.94 47.83
C SER A 748 -21.76 -23.99 47.18
N TYR A 749 -22.96 -23.61 46.75
CA TYR A 749 -23.89 -24.51 46.06
C TYR A 749 -24.68 -23.82 44.96
N THR A 750 -24.81 -24.46 43.80
CA THR A 750 -25.58 -23.98 42.65
C THR A 750 -26.91 -24.74 42.56
N TYR A 751 -28.01 -24.02 42.68
CA TYR A 751 -29.36 -24.57 42.60
C TYR A 751 -29.79 -24.80 41.13
N PRO A 752 -30.74 -25.71 40.88
CA PRO A 752 -31.18 -26.03 39.51
C PRO A 752 -32.11 -24.96 38.92
N GLY A 753 -32.63 -24.04 39.73
CA GLY A 753 -33.61 -23.04 39.32
C GLY A 753 -33.97 -22.07 40.44
N PRO A 754 -34.89 -21.14 40.18
CA PRO A 754 -35.43 -20.25 41.20
C PRO A 754 -36.31 -21.02 42.19
N GLY A 755 -36.27 -20.66 43.46
CA GLY A 755 -37.05 -21.31 44.52
C GLY A 755 -36.67 -20.83 45.93
N GLN A 756 -37.45 -21.28 46.91
CA GLN A 756 -37.05 -21.20 48.33
C GLN A 756 -36.56 -22.58 48.78
N TYR A 757 -35.36 -22.61 49.36
CA TYR A 757 -34.64 -23.83 49.70
C TYR A 757 -34.33 -23.84 51.21
N PRO A 758 -34.82 -24.84 51.98
CA PRO A 758 -34.56 -24.95 53.41
C PRO A 758 -33.17 -25.58 53.65
N VAL A 759 -32.20 -24.78 54.05
CA VAL A 759 -30.82 -25.20 54.30
C VAL A 759 -30.64 -25.57 55.78
N SER A 760 -30.06 -26.72 56.08
CA SER A 760 -29.76 -27.13 57.47
C SER A 760 -28.32 -27.59 57.64
N VAL A 761 -27.76 -27.44 58.84
CA VAL A 761 -26.42 -27.90 59.21
C VAL A 761 -26.47 -28.78 60.46
N ASN A 762 -25.83 -29.95 60.37
CA ASN A 762 -25.78 -30.97 61.43
C ASN A 762 -24.33 -31.34 61.75
N LEU A 763 -24.08 -31.85 62.97
CA LEU A 763 -22.84 -32.58 63.27
C LEU A 763 -22.84 -33.95 62.58
N SER A 764 -21.68 -34.38 62.09
CA SER A 764 -21.51 -35.62 61.33
C SER A 764 -22.05 -36.87 62.04
N SER A 765 -22.61 -37.80 61.27
CA SER A 765 -23.49 -38.88 61.76
C SER A 765 -22.86 -39.94 62.68
N PHE A 766 -21.53 -39.98 62.81
CA PHE A 766 -20.80 -40.92 63.67
C PHE A 766 -20.60 -40.41 65.11
N ILE A 767 -21.03 -39.17 65.41
CA ILE A 767 -21.00 -38.58 66.74
C ILE A 767 -22.38 -38.78 67.39
N GLU A 768 -22.42 -39.45 68.55
CA GLU A 768 -23.68 -39.83 69.21
C GLU A 768 -24.45 -38.65 69.85
N CYS A 769 -23.81 -37.50 70.06
CA CYS A 769 -24.44 -36.26 70.56
C CYS A 769 -24.71 -35.26 69.43
N GLN A 770 -25.85 -35.41 68.74
CA GLN A 770 -26.22 -34.56 67.59
C GLN A 770 -27.01 -33.30 67.97
N ASP A 771 -26.76 -32.20 67.25
CA ASP A 771 -27.57 -30.98 67.26
C ASP A 771 -27.73 -30.45 65.82
N THR A 772 -28.87 -29.79 65.52
CA THR A 772 -29.29 -29.38 64.16
C THR A 772 -29.73 -27.92 64.13
N LEU A 773 -29.25 -27.16 63.15
CA LEU A 773 -29.65 -25.76 62.88
C LEU A 773 -30.19 -25.62 61.45
N SER A 774 -31.31 -24.91 61.23
CA SER A 774 -31.96 -24.75 59.91
C SER A 774 -32.32 -23.30 59.58
N LEU A 775 -32.22 -22.91 58.29
CA LEU A 775 -32.50 -21.58 57.73
C LEU A 775 -33.04 -21.67 56.29
N ASP A 776 -34.05 -20.86 55.92
CA ASP A 776 -34.59 -20.81 54.56
C ASP A 776 -33.85 -19.79 53.66
N VAL A 777 -33.44 -20.20 52.45
CA VAL A 777 -32.72 -19.38 51.46
C VAL A 777 -33.53 -19.21 50.17
N VAL A 778 -33.63 -17.99 49.64
CA VAL A 778 -34.41 -17.67 48.42
C VAL A 778 -33.47 -17.44 47.22
N VAL A 779 -33.69 -18.13 46.11
CA VAL A 779 -32.93 -18.06 44.85
C VAL A 779 -33.88 -17.64 43.70
N GLY A 780 -33.48 -16.67 42.87
CA GLY A 780 -34.29 -16.12 41.76
C GLY A 780 -33.78 -16.49 40.36
N GLU A 781 -34.56 -16.20 39.32
CA GLU A 781 -34.28 -16.50 37.90
C GLU A 781 -33.37 -15.41 37.28
N PRO A 782 -32.18 -15.73 36.73
CA PRO A 782 -31.42 -14.77 35.92
C PRO A 782 -32.05 -14.66 34.53
N GLN A 783 -32.44 -13.45 34.08
CA GLN A 783 -33.16 -13.22 32.82
C GLN A 783 -32.69 -12.01 32.00
N VAL A 784 -31.60 -11.33 32.38
CA VAL A 784 -30.91 -10.39 31.49
C VAL A 784 -29.96 -11.23 30.63
N VAL A 785 -30.19 -11.26 29.31
CA VAL A 785 -29.30 -11.93 28.35
C VAL A 785 -28.80 -10.85 27.39
N PRO A 786 -27.62 -10.27 27.66
CA PRO A 786 -27.01 -9.32 26.75
C PRO A 786 -26.64 -10.02 25.44
N ALA A 787 -27.10 -9.46 24.32
CA ALA A 787 -26.79 -9.96 22.99
C ALA A 787 -26.85 -8.81 21.99
N PHE A 788 -26.01 -8.84 20.97
CA PHE A 788 -26.08 -7.91 19.86
C PHE A 788 -25.63 -8.59 18.58
N ASP A 789 -26.00 -7.99 17.45
CA ASP A 789 -25.42 -8.27 16.15
C ASP A 789 -24.89 -6.97 15.52
N TRP A 790 -24.26 -7.10 14.36
CA TRP A 790 -23.67 -5.99 13.64
C TRP A 790 -23.65 -6.27 12.13
N GLU A 791 -23.63 -5.19 11.35
CA GLU A 791 -23.47 -5.24 9.90
C GLU A 791 -22.57 -4.10 9.39
N ILE A 792 -21.88 -4.34 8.28
CA ILE A 792 -21.14 -3.31 7.54
C ILE A 792 -22.15 -2.57 6.65
N THR A 793 -22.31 -1.27 6.87
CA THR A 793 -23.26 -0.43 6.10
C THR A 793 -22.57 0.39 5.02
N ALA A 794 -21.28 0.67 5.16
CA ALA A 794 -20.45 1.31 4.15
C ALA A 794 -18.99 0.88 4.31
N CYS A 795 -18.29 0.69 3.20
CA CYS A 795 -16.85 0.53 3.19
C CYS A 795 -16.22 1.28 2.00
N SER A 796 -15.17 2.04 2.29
CA SER A 796 -14.20 2.56 1.32
C SER A 796 -12.88 2.74 2.07
N ASP A 797 -12.45 3.98 2.28
CA ASP A 797 -11.22 4.32 2.99
C ASP A 797 -11.43 4.28 4.52
N SER A 798 -12.63 3.88 4.93
CA SER A 798 -13.08 3.58 6.29
C SER A 798 -14.24 2.59 6.23
N VAL A 799 -14.50 1.89 7.33
CA VAL A 799 -15.64 0.96 7.47
C VAL A 799 -16.63 1.54 8.47
N THR A 800 -17.92 1.57 8.10
CA THR A 800 -19.01 1.96 9.00
C THR A 800 -19.81 0.74 9.43
N LEU A 801 -19.81 0.49 10.73
CA LEU A 801 -20.51 -0.61 11.39
C LEU A 801 -21.80 -0.08 12.03
N GLN A 802 -22.91 -0.75 11.75
CA GLN A 802 -24.16 -0.58 12.47
C GLN A 802 -24.30 -1.74 13.46
N PHE A 803 -24.54 -1.42 14.74
CA PHE A 803 -24.82 -2.42 15.77
C PHE A 803 -26.32 -2.45 16.06
N HIS A 804 -26.85 -3.65 16.34
CA HIS A 804 -28.22 -3.80 16.82
C HIS A 804 -28.30 -4.60 18.12
N ASP A 805 -29.00 -4.03 19.10
CA ASP A 805 -29.32 -4.72 20.34
C ASP A 805 -30.28 -5.89 20.09
N GLN A 806 -29.86 -7.08 20.50
CA GLN A 806 -30.66 -8.31 20.52
C GLN A 806 -30.94 -8.77 21.96
N SER A 807 -30.63 -7.93 22.94
CA SER A 807 -30.70 -8.29 24.35
C SER A 807 -32.15 -8.48 24.79
N VAL A 808 -32.37 -9.50 25.61
CA VAL A 808 -33.68 -9.80 26.18
C VAL A 808 -33.63 -9.66 27.70
N ASN A 809 -34.68 -9.04 28.26
CA ASN A 809 -34.93 -9.04 29.70
C ASN A 809 -36.39 -9.45 29.95
N GLY A 810 -36.57 -10.60 30.60
CA GLY A 810 -37.89 -11.17 30.88
C GLY A 810 -38.60 -10.59 32.11
N GLN A 811 -37.93 -9.82 32.95
CA GLN A 811 -38.44 -9.41 34.28
C GLN A 811 -38.63 -7.88 34.43
N SER A 812 -37.81 -7.10 33.76
CA SER A 812 -37.82 -5.64 33.86
C SER A 812 -37.43 -5.02 32.51
N THR A 813 -37.65 -3.71 32.32
CA THR A 813 -37.20 -3.05 31.08
C THR A 813 -35.73 -2.69 31.20
N ILE A 814 -34.97 -2.93 30.13
CA ILE A 814 -33.61 -2.39 29.95
C ILE A 814 -33.72 -0.86 29.92
N GLN A 815 -32.91 -0.18 30.73
CA GLN A 815 -32.93 1.28 30.88
C GLN A 815 -31.74 1.95 30.19
N SER A 816 -30.57 1.33 30.21
CA SER A 816 -29.37 1.86 29.56
C SER A 816 -28.56 0.77 28.86
N TRP A 817 -27.92 1.20 27.78
CA TRP A 817 -26.95 0.47 26.99
C TRP A 817 -25.69 1.33 26.96
N GLU A 818 -24.58 0.78 27.41
CA GLU A 818 -23.26 1.39 27.35
C GLU A 818 -22.37 0.48 26.51
N TRP A 819 -21.81 1.04 25.45
CA TRP A 819 -20.93 0.34 24.52
C TRP A 819 -19.51 0.84 24.70
N ASP A 820 -18.58 -0.10 24.85
CA ASP A 820 -17.15 0.14 24.77
C ASP A 820 -16.60 -0.66 23.58
N PHE A 821 -16.03 0.04 22.61
CA PHE A 821 -15.50 -0.57 21.40
C PHE A 821 -14.03 -0.99 21.52
N GLY A 822 -13.41 -0.85 22.69
CA GLY A 822 -12.02 -1.26 22.95
C GLY A 822 -10.95 -0.35 22.31
N ASN A 823 -11.34 0.58 21.45
CA ASN A 823 -10.48 1.59 20.81
C ASN A 823 -10.56 2.98 21.47
N GLY A 824 -11.11 3.05 22.68
CA GLY A 824 -11.30 4.29 23.45
C GLY A 824 -12.55 5.11 23.04
N LEU A 825 -13.33 4.64 22.06
CA LEU A 825 -14.62 5.21 21.73
C LEU A 825 -15.73 4.51 22.53
N LEU A 826 -16.66 5.30 23.02
CA LEU A 826 -17.82 4.86 23.78
C LEU A 826 -19.10 5.32 23.09
N ALA A 827 -20.16 4.51 23.17
CA ALA A 827 -21.48 4.91 22.71
C ALA A 827 -22.57 4.53 23.73
N SER A 828 -23.73 5.15 23.58
CA SER A 828 -24.90 4.88 24.42
C SER A 828 -26.15 4.69 23.59
N GLY A 829 -27.09 3.89 24.09
CA GLY A 829 -28.35 3.60 23.41
C GLY A 829 -28.31 2.28 22.64
N PRO A 830 -29.46 1.80 22.14
CA PRO A 830 -29.61 0.41 21.72
C PRO A 830 -28.95 0.07 20.37
N ASN A 831 -28.83 1.02 19.44
CA ASN A 831 -28.33 0.74 18.08
C ASN A 831 -27.32 1.81 17.62
N PRO A 832 -26.09 1.84 18.16
CA PRO A 832 -25.09 2.83 17.80
C PRO A 832 -24.46 2.54 16.42
N VAL A 833 -23.87 3.59 15.84
CA VAL A 833 -23.07 3.53 14.59
C VAL A 833 -21.63 3.86 14.93
N LEU A 834 -20.69 3.09 14.37
CA LEU A 834 -19.25 3.29 14.55
C LEU A 834 -18.55 3.34 13.18
N THR A 835 -17.75 4.38 12.95
CA THR A 835 -16.84 4.44 11.79
C THR A 835 -15.41 4.21 12.26
N VAL A 836 -14.71 3.30 11.59
CA VAL A 836 -13.33 2.88 11.90
C VAL A 836 -12.42 3.12 10.70
N TYR A 837 -11.22 3.61 10.99
CA TYR A 837 -10.23 4.06 10.01
C TYR A 837 -8.98 3.16 9.96
N GLU A 838 -8.94 2.10 10.76
CA GLU A 838 -7.85 1.12 10.79
C GLU A 838 -8.42 -0.30 10.73
N SER A 839 -7.75 -1.19 9.99
CA SER A 839 -8.04 -2.63 9.98
C SER A 839 -7.58 -3.28 11.30
N GLY A 840 -8.36 -4.23 11.81
CA GLY A 840 -8.03 -4.94 13.04
C GLY A 840 -9.23 -5.66 13.66
N GLU A 841 -9.00 -6.32 14.79
CA GLU A 841 -10.06 -6.92 15.60
C GLU A 841 -10.54 -5.90 16.66
N LEU A 842 -11.82 -5.55 16.61
CA LEU A 842 -12.46 -4.66 17.57
C LEU A 842 -13.12 -5.52 18.67
N GLU A 843 -12.66 -5.39 19.92
CA GLU A 843 -13.30 -6.04 21.07
C GLU A 843 -14.47 -5.17 21.55
N VAL A 844 -15.70 -5.54 21.18
CA VAL A 844 -16.90 -4.76 21.49
C VAL A 844 -17.55 -5.32 22.75
N PHE A 845 -17.64 -4.49 23.78
CA PHE A 845 -18.33 -4.80 25.04
C PHE A 845 -19.62 -3.99 25.14
N LEU A 846 -20.75 -4.70 25.28
CA LEU A 846 -22.06 -4.12 25.59
C LEU A 846 -22.40 -4.37 27.05
N GLN A 847 -22.61 -3.31 27.82
CA GLN A 847 -23.12 -3.35 29.18
C GLN A 847 -24.56 -2.82 29.25
N LEU A 848 -25.43 -3.56 29.94
CA LEU A 848 -26.83 -3.22 30.14
C LEU A 848 -27.11 -2.93 31.60
N THR A 849 -28.01 -1.98 31.85
CA THR A 849 -28.64 -1.80 33.17
C THR A 849 -30.15 -1.82 33.03
N SER A 850 -30.81 -2.62 33.86
CA SER A 850 -32.27 -2.71 33.90
C SER A 850 -32.90 -1.92 35.04
N SER A 851 -34.21 -1.71 34.93
CA SER A 851 -35.01 -0.89 35.85
C SER A 851 -35.13 -1.41 37.29
N ASP A 852 -34.74 -2.66 37.55
CA ASP A 852 -34.64 -3.29 38.87
C ASP A 852 -33.21 -3.27 39.45
N GLY A 853 -32.25 -2.64 38.76
CA GLY A 853 -30.87 -2.48 39.21
C GLY A 853 -29.94 -3.64 38.84
N CYS A 854 -30.39 -4.59 38.01
CA CYS A 854 -29.50 -5.63 37.47
C CYS A 854 -28.59 -5.05 36.38
N THR A 855 -27.32 -5.46 36.40
CA THR A 855 -26.32 -5.11 35.38
C THR A 855 -25.68 -6.37 34.85
N ASP A 856 -25.59 -6.50 33.53
CA ASP A 856 -24.89 -7.61 32.88
C ASP A 856 -24.29 -7.14 31.55
N GLY A 857 -23.34 -7.87 30.99
CA GLY A 857 -22.70 -7.49 29.73
C GLY A 857 -22.16 -8.66 28.93
N VAL A 858 -21.88 -8.39 27.65
CA VAL A 858 -21.32 -9.34 26.70
C VAL A 858 -20.20 -8.71 25.89
N SER A 859 -19.13 -9.47 25.66
CA SER A 859 -18.06 -9.10 24.72
C SER A 859 -18.16 -9.95 23.46
N GLN A 860 -17.97 -9.32 22.30
CA GLN A 860 -17.81 -10.00 21.02
C GLN A 860 -16.70 -9.33 20.21
N THR A 861 -15.85 -10.14 19.58
CA THR A 861 -14.83 -9.64 18.64
C THR A 861 -15.44 -9.41 17.27
N VAL A 862 -15.23 -8.21 16.71
CA VAL A 862 -15.68 -7.81 15.38
C VAL A 862 -14.44 -7.61 14.50
N PRO A 863 -14.20 -8.47 13.49
CA PRO A 863 -13.12 -8.27 12.55
C PRO A 863 -13.46 -7.13 11.58
N VAL A 864 -12.59 -6.13 11.51
CA VAL A 864 -12.72 -4.98 10.60
C VAL A 864 -11.58 -5.04 9.60
N GLN A 865 -11.91 -5.11 8.31
CA GLN A 865 -10.94 -5.03 7.23
C GLN A 865 -11.29 -3.84 6.33
N ILE A 866 -10.38 -2.88 6.24
CA ILE A 866 -10.45 -1.78 5.27
C ILE A 866 -9.84 -2.28 3.96
N LEU A 867 -10.56 -2.03 2.86
CA LEU A 867 -10.18 -2.47 1.53
C LEU A 867 -9.25 -1.43 0.88
N GLU A 868 -7.93 -1.64 1.00
CA GLU A 868 -6.96 -0.80 0.29
C GLU A 868 -6.86 -1.24 -1.18
N VAL A 869 -7.38 -0.40 -2.07
CA VAL A 869 -7.36 -0.67 -3.52
C VAL A 869 -6.32 0.20 -4.20
N SER A 870 -5.26 -0.43 -4.71
CA SER A 870 -4.31 0.21 -5.61
C SER A 870 -4.76 -0.01 -7.06
N LEU A 871 -5.41 0.99 -7.65
CA LEU A 871 -5.86 0.98 -9.05
C LEU A 871 -5.41 2.26 -9.76
N PRO A 872 -4.82 2.20 -10.96
CA PRO A 872 -4.45 3.40 -11.71
C PRO A 872 -5.70 4.12 -12.25
N ASP A 873 -5.77 5.44 -12.07
CA ASP A 873 -6.87 6.27 -12.61
C ASP A 873 -6.89 6.28 -14.15
N THR A 874 -5.69 6.25 -14.74
CA THR A 874 -5.49 6.28 -16.19
C THR A 874 -4.45 5.25 -16.62
N VAL A 875 -4.74 4.56 -17.73
CA VAL A 875 -3.78 3.68 -18.40
C VAL A 875 -3.65 4.08 -19.87
N ILE A 876 -2.44 3.99 -20.42
CA ILE A 876 -2.19 4.24 -21.84
C ILE A 876 -2.31 2.90 -22.57
N ALA A 877 -3.18 2.85 -23.57
CA ALA A 877 -3.37 1.68 -24.41
C ALA A 877 -3.03 2.05 -25.86
N CYS A 878 -1.94 1.49 -26.39
CA CYS A 878 -1.53 1.76 -27.76
C CYS A 878 -2.51 1.13 -28.75
N PRO A 879 -2.90 1.84 -29.83
CA PRO A 879 -3.88 1.35 -30.79
C PRO A 879 -3.58 -0.08 -31.28
N GLY A 880 -4.54 -0.99 -31.09
CA GLY A 880 -4.42 -2.38 -31.53
C GLY A 880 -3.42 -3.25 -30.75
N GLN A 881 -2.79 -2.74 -29.69
CA GLN A 881 -1.90 -3.50 -28.81
C GLN A 881 -2.61 -3.89 -27.50
N PRO A 882 -2.22 -5.02 -26.88
CA PRO A 882 -2.74 -5.41 -25.58
C PRO A 882 -2.26 -4.45 -24.47
N ALA A 883 -3.20 -3.92 -23.69
CA ALA A 883 -2.95 -3.08 -22.53
C ALA A 883 -3.55 -3.73 -21.28
N SER A 884 -2.83 -3.66 -20.16
CA SER A 884 -3.30 -4.13 -18.86
C SER A 884 -3.99 -3.00 -18.10
N LEU A 885 -5.17 -3.26 -17.53
CA LEU A 885 -5.94 -2.24 -16.81
C LEU A 885 -5.56 -2.11 -15.33
N ASN A 886 -4.95 -3.14 -14.74
CA ASN A 886 -4.56 -3.15 -13.33
C ASN A 886 -3.24 -3.93 -13.10
N PRO A 887 -2.07 -3.41 -13.54
CA PRO A 887 -0.79 -4.12 -13.44
C PRO A 887 -0.38 -4.53 -12.03
N GLY A 888 -0.86 -3.82 -11.00
CA GLY A 888 -0.58 -4.06 -9.59
C GLY A 888 -1.71 -4.76 -8.84
N ALA A 889 -2.59 -5.50 -9.54
CA ALA A 889 -3.76 -6.12 -8.94
C ALA A 889 -3.40 -7.06 -7.77
N ASP A 890 -4.08 -6.89 -6.64
CA ASP A 890 -4.03 -7.83 -5.53
C ASP A 890 -4.86 -9.08 -5.88
N THR A 891 -4.22 -10.25 -5.90
CA THR A 891 -4.87 -11.52 -6.23
C THR A 891 -5.76 -12.08 -5.11
N GLY A 892 -5.71 -11.50 -3.90
CA GLY A 892 -6.59 -11.83 -2.78
C GLY A 892 -7.95 -11.13 -2.81
N LEU A 893 -8.20 -10.27 -3.81
CA LEU A 893 -9.47 -9.56 -3.99
C LEU A 893 -10.25 -10.12 -5.18
N ASN A 894 -11.56 -9.93 -5.14
CA ASN A 894 -12.48 -10.27 -6.21
C ASN A 894 -12.73 -9.04 -7.10
N TYR A 895 -12.72 -9.22 -8.41
CA TYR A 895 -12.91 -8.15 -9.38
C TYR A 895 -14.06 -8.47 -10.31
N LEU A 896 -14.79 -7.43 -10.73
CA LEU A 896 -15.79 -7.53 -11.78
C LEU A 896 -15.77 -6.27 -12.65
N TRP A 897 -15.21 -6.43 -13.84
CA TRP A 897 -15.00 -5.35 -14.81
C TRP A 897 -16.19 -5.16 -15.74
N SER A 898 -16.47 -3.91 -16.07
CA SER A 898 -17.55 -3.47 -16.96
C SER A 898 -17.05 -2.39 -17.93
N PRO A 899 -17.42 -2.44 -19.23
CA PRO A 899 -18.38 -3.36 -19.85
C PRO A 899 -17.78 -4.75 -20.12
N PRO A 900 -18.49 -5.87 -19.85
CA PRO A 900 -17.93 -7.22 -19.96
C PRO A 900 -17.52 -7.61 -21.38
N GLY A 901 -18.07 -6.94 -22.41
CA GLY A 901 -17.80 -7.26 -23.82
C GLY A 901 -16.37 -6.97 -24.29
N PHE A 902 -15.57 -6.26 -23.51
CA PHE A 902 -14.15 -5.99 -23.79
C PHE A 902 -13.20 -7.05 -23.23
N PHE A 903 -13.72 -7.98 -22.42
CA PHE A 903 -12.91 -8.93 -21.67
C PHE A 903 -13.25 -10.37 -22.05
N THR A 904 -12.24 -11.22 -22.16
CA THR A 904 -12.43 -12.67 -22.23
C THR A 904 -12.84 -13.22 -20.86
N ASP A 905 -12.33 -12.61 -19.80
CA ASP A 905 -12.69 -12.87 -18.41
C ASP A 905 -12.87 -11.52 -17.67
N PRO A 906 -14.10 -11.08 -17.42
CA PRO A 906 -14.38 -9.84 -16.69
C PRO A 906 -14.08 -9.96 -15.19
N THR A 907 -13.68 -11.14 -14.69
CA THR A 907 -13.32 -11.35 -13.27
C THR A 907 -11.82 -11.40 -13.02
N ALA A 908 -11.00 -11.27 -14.07
CA ALA A 908 -9.56 -11.24 -13.94
C ALA A 908 -9.11 -10.03 -13.07
N PRO A 909 -8.21 -10.22 -12.09
CA PRO A 909 -7.66 -9.12 -11.29
C PRO A 909 -7.00 -8.04 -12.13
N ASN A 910 -6.30 -8.46 -13.18
CA ASN A 910 -5.69 -7.59 -14.19
C ASN A 910 -6.11 -8.02 -15.60
N PRO A 911 -7.23 -7.51 -16.13
CA PRO A 911 -7.67 -7.86 -17.47
C PRO A 911 -6.81 -7.15 -18.52
N ILE A 912 -6.62 -7.85 -19.64
CA ILE A 912 -5.93 -7.32 -20.82
C ILE A 912 -7.00 -6.93 -21.85
N VAL A 913 -6.90 -5.72 -22.38
CA VAL A 913 -7.79 -5.20 -23.42
C VAL A 913 -7.00 -4.78 -24.66
N VAL A 914 -7.65 -4.83 -25.82
CA VAL A 914 -7.15 -4.25 -27.07
C VAL A 914 -8.15 -3.20 -27.50
N LEU A 915 -7.70 -1.96 -27.67
CA LEU A 915 -8.56 -0.82 -27.91
C LEU A 915 -8.14 -0.06 -29.17
N ASP A 916 -9.15 0.39 -29.91
CA ASP A 916 -8.97 1.25 -31.09
C ASP A 916 -9.38 2.71 -30.81
N GLY A 917 -9.80 3.01 -29.56
CA GLY A 917 -10.20 4.33 -29.11
C GLY A 917 -10.36 4.40 -27.58
N PRO A 918 -10.37 5.61 -26.99
CA PRO A 918 -10.40 5.77 -25.54
C PRO A 918 -11.67 5.18 -24.93
N GLN A 919 -11.53 4.54 -23.78
CA GLN A 919 -12.60 3.81 -23.12
C GLN A 919 -12.48 3.96 -21.60
N VAL A 920 -13.61 4.15 -20.93
CA VAL A 920 -13.69 4.13 -19.47
C VAL A 920 -14.21 2.75 -19.05
N PHE A 921 -13.51 2.12 -18.11
CA PHE A 921 -13.91 0.87 -17.49
C PHE A 921 -14.28 1.14 -16.04
N SER A 922 -15.37 0.52 -15.58
CA SER A 922 -15.67 0.44 -14.16
C SER A 922 -15.30 -0.94 -13.64
N VAL A 923 -14.77 -1.01 -12.42
CA VAL A 923 -14.49 -2.26 -11.74
C VAL A 923 -15.12 -2.24 -10.34
N ALA A 924 -15.90 -3.27 -10.06
CA ALA A 924 -16.32 -3.59 -8.71
C ALA A 924 -15.26 -4.49 -8.07
N ILE A 925 -14.73 -4.07 -6.93
CA ILE A 925 -13.67 -4.77 -6.20
C ILE A 925 -14.21 -5.13 -4.83
N SER A 926 -14.14 -6.39 -4.45
CA SER A 926 -14.59 -6.86 -3.14
C SER A 926 -13.57 -7.75 -2.47
N ASP A 927 -13.66 -7.89 -1.16
CA ASP A 927 -12.92 -8.92 -0.42
C ASP A 927 -13.33 -10.35 -0.84
N GLU A 928 -12.62 -11.36 -0.34
CA GLU A 928 -12.90 -12.79 -0.60
C GLU A 928 -14.33 -13.21 -0.20
N THR A 929 -14.94 -12.52 0.76
CA THR A 929 -16.26 -12.82 1.33
C THR A 929 -17.40 -12.09 0.62
N GLY A 930 -17.10 -11.06 -0.16
CA GLY A 930 -18.05 -10.18 -0.84
C GLY A 930 -18.81 -9.23 0.11
N GLN A 931 -18.37 -9.08 1.36
CA GLN A 931 -19.06 -8.24 2.35
C GLN A 931 -18.71 -6.76 2.21
N CYS A 932 -17.47 -6.45 1.83
CA CYS A 932 -17.07 -5.11 1.43
C CYS A 932 -16.83 -5.05 -0.09
N GLN A 933 -17.51 -4.13 -0.77
CA GLN A 933 -17.36 -3.89 -2.21
C GLN A 933 -17.21 -2.38 -2.47
N VAL A 934 -16.19 -2.01 -3.25
CA VAL A 934 -16.00 -0.65 -3.75
C VAL A 934 -16.06 -0.62 -5.27
N GLU A 935 -16.54 0.48 -5.84
CA GLU A 935 -16.44 0.73 -7.28
C GLU A 935 -15.32 1.72 -7.56
N ARG A 936 -14.55 1.43 -8.62
CA ARG A 936 -13.50 2.30 -9.13
C ARG A 936 -13.60 2.37 -10.66
N GLN A 937 -12.95 3.38 -11.23
CA GLN A 937 -12.90 3.57 -12.68
C GLN A 937 -11.45 3.63 -13.15
N VAL A 938 -11.20 3.06 -14.31
CA VAL A 938 -9.94 3.20 -15.05
C VAL A 938 -10.26 3.81 -16.40
N THR A 939 -9.61 4.92 -16.72
CA THR A 939 -9.71 5.53 -18.05
C THR A 939 -8.55 5.05 -18.91
N ALA A 940 -8.85 4.21 -19.92
CA ALA A 940 -7.88 3.84 -20.93
C ALA A 940 -7.85 4.92 -22.01
N ILE A 941 -6.73 5.64 -22.10
CA ILE A 941 -6.48 6.63 -23.14
C ILE A 941 -5.81 5.90 -24.30
N VAL A 942 -6.38 6.04 -25.49
CA VAL A 942 -5.81 5.50 -26.73
C VAL A 942 -5.34 6.67 -27.58
N PRO A 943 -4.02 6.90 -27.69
CA PRO A 943 -3.46 7.91 -28.57
C PRO A 943 -3.83 7.66 -30.04
N PRO A 944 -3.82 8.67 -30.91
CA PRO A 944 -3.94 8.45 -32.35
C PRO A 944 -2.85 7.50 -32.87
N PRO A 945 -3.15 6.59 -33.83
CA PRO A 945 -2.15 5.69 -34.38
C PRO A 945 -1.02 6.48 -35.07
N ILE A 946 0.22 6.03 -34.88
CA ILE A 946 1.41 6.62 -35.50
C ILE A 946 1.37 6.33 -37.00
N THR A 947 1.21 7.38 -37.80
CA THR A 947 1.35 7.33 -39.26
C THR A 947 2.73 7.85 -39.65
N TYR A 948 3.43 7.14 -40.52
CA TYR A 948 4.79 7.49 -40.90
C TYR A 948 5.09 7.24 -42.38
N GLU A 949 6.09 7.95 -42.90
CA GLU A 949 6.70 7.76 -44.22
C GLU A 949 8.21 7.55 -44.07
N LEU A 950 8.77 6.55 -44.76
CA LEU A 950 10.21 6.23 -44.70
C LEU A 950 10.90 6.48 -46.03
N ALA A 951 12.23 6.62 -45.97
CA ALA A 951 13.09 6.52 -47.14
C ALA A 951 12.83 5.20 -47.92
N PRO A 952 12.79 5.24 -49.26
CA PRO A 952 12.54 4.05 -50.06
C PRO A 952 13.76 3.14 -50.10
N ASP A 953 13.51 1.83 -50.19
CA ASP A 953 14.55 0.83 -50.50
C ASP A 953 15.24 1.18 -51.84
N THR A 954 16.56 1.32 -51.83
CA THR A 954 17.30 1.81 -53.01
C THR A 954 18.75 1.34 -53.07
N VAL A 955 19.39 1.55 -54.23
CA VAL A 955 20.82 1.36 -54.46
C VAL A 955 21.41 2.67 -54.96
N ILE A 956 22.48 3.14 -54.31
CA ILE A 956 23.13 4.42 -54.59
C ILE A 956 24.57 4.26 -55.09
N CYS A 957 25.05 5.29 -55.78
CA CYS A 957 26.41 5.36 -56.31
C CYS A 957 27.37 6.12 -55.38
N GLU A 958 26.80 6.81 -54.41
CA GLU A 958 27.47 7.60 -53.38
C GLU A 958 27.75 6.75 -52.13
N GLU A 959 28.71 7.18 -51.32
CA GLU A 959 29.05 6.51 -50.05
C GLU A 959 28.07 6.85 -48.92
N ASP A 960 27.37 7.98 -49.02
CA ASP A 960 26.45 8.48 -48.01
C ASP A 960 25.00 8.45 -48.54
N PHE A 961 24.05 8.03 -47.69
CA PHE A 961 22.61 8.06 -47.94
C PHE A 961 21.86 8.71 -46.78
N LEU A 962 20.90 9.59 -47.06
CA LEU A 962 20.04 10.17 -46.03
C LEU A 962 18.84 9.25 -45.79
N LEU A 963 18.85 8.53 -44.66
CA LEU A 963 17.66 7.89 -44.13
C LEU A 963 16.74 8.97 -43.55
N TYR A 964 15.44 8.81 -43.74
CA TYR A 964 14.45 9.66 -43.11
C TYR A 964 13.21 8.85 -42.70
N ALA A 965 12.58 9.29 -41.62
CA ALA A 965 11.30 8.83 -41.10
C ALA A 965 10.49 10.06 -40.71
N GLU A 966 9.42 10.35 -41.45
CA GLU A 966 8.52 11.46 -41.15
C GLU A 966 7.26 10.95 -40.46
N SER A 967 6.91 11.51 -39.30
CA SER A 967 5.65 11.27 -38.63
C SER A 967 5.17 12.53 -37.92
N ALA A 968 3.87 12.81 -37.98
CA ALA A 968 3.27 13.95 -37.27
C ALA A 968 2.93 13.62 -35.81
N GLN A 969 2.96 12.33 -35.43
CA GLN A 969 2.60 11.86 -34.09
C GLN A 969 3.82 11.38 -33.28
N ALA A 970 4.85 10.87 -33.96
CA ALA A 970 6.06 10.45 -33.27
C ALA A 970 6.89 11.67 -32.85
N THR A 971 7.35 11.65 -31.61
CA THR A 971 8.22 12.66 -31.02
C THR A 971 9.60 12.11 -30.68
N ASP A 972 9.76 10.79 -30.69
CA ASP A 972 11.04 10.09 -30.50
C ASP A 972 11.29 9.12 -31.66
N PHE A 973 12.54 9.08 -32.14
CA PHE A 973 13.00 8.26 -33.25
C PHE A 973 14.26 7.52 -32.80
N VAL A 974 14.40 6.25 -33.15
CA VAL A 974 15.61 5.47 -32.87
C VAL A 974 15.94 4.63 -34.09
N TRP A 975 17.06 4.90 -34.74
CA TRP A 975 17.61 4.12 -35.84
C TRP A 975 18.60 3.08 -35.32
N SER A 976 18.60 1.88 -35.91
CA SER A 976 19.47 0.77 -35.53
C SER A 976 19.90 -0.06 -36.73
N GLU A 977 21.08 -0.68 -36.67
CA GLU A 977 21.51 -1.69 -37.66
C GLU A 977 20.96 -3.10 -37.34
N LEU A 978 20.46 -3.30 -36.12
CA LEU A 978 19.89 -4.56 -35.64
C LEU A 978 18.40 -4.41 -35.28
N PRO A 979 17.57 -5.44 -35.52
CA PRO A 979 16.12 -5.38 -35.29
C PRO A 979 15.73 -5.30 -33.80
N ASP A 980 16.64 -5.63 -32.89
CA ASP A 980 16.45 -5.56 -31.44
C ASP A 980 16.87 -4.20 -30.83
N PHE A 981 17.32 -3.26 -31.68
CA PHE A 981 17.78 -1.93 -31.26
C PHE A 981 18.97 -1.96 -30.29
N SER A 982 19.75 -3.05 -30.27
CA SER A 982 20.98 -3.14 -29.47
C SER A 982 22.14 -2.30 -30.01
N VAL A 983 22.09 -1.91 -31.29
CA VAL A 983 23.09 -1.07 -31.96
C VAL A 983 22.39 0.16 -32.53
N VAL A 984 22.18 1.16 -31.67
CA VAL A 984 21.58 2.45 -32.05
C VAL A 984 22.59 3.28 -32.83
N ILE A 985 22.17 3.79 -33.98
CA ILE A 985 22.99 4.58 -34.89
C ILE A 985 22.51 6.02 -35.08
N GLY A 986 21.34 6.38 -34.55
CA GLY A 986 20.83 7.75 -34.54
C GLY A 986 19.47 7.85 -33.86
N THR A 987 19.14 9.03 -33.36
CA THR A 987 17.86 9.29 -32.66
C THR A 987 17.03 10.40 -33.30
N GLU A 988 17.47 10.87 -34.46
CA GLU A 988 16.79 11.91 -35.21
C GLU A 988 15.87 11.29 -36.28
N PRO A 989 14.81 11.99 -36.73
CA PRO A 989 13.98 11.53 -37.84
C PRO A 989 14.77 11.38 -39.15
N GLU A 990 15.87 12.13 -39.31
CA GLU A 990 16.79 12.03 -40.44
C GLU A 990 18.18 11.59 -39.98
N LEU A 991 18.80 10.63 -40.68
CA LEU A 991 20.12 10.11 -40.38
C LEU A 991 20.94 9.91 -41.65
N LEU A 992 22.10 10.56 -41.74
CA LEU A 992 23.06 10.30 -42.81
C LEU A 992 23.83 9.00 -42.51
N ALA A 993 23.50 7.93 -43.23
CA ALA A 993 24.12 6.62 -43.12
C ALA A 993 25.17 6.39 -44.21
N ARG A 994 26.14 5.53 -43.92
CA ARG A 994 27.13 5.01 -44.89
C ARG A 994 26.85 3.55 -45.21
N PRO A 995 25.89 3.25 -46.11
CA PRO A 995 25.54 1.89 -46.43
C PRO A 995 26.73 1.12 -47.02
N GLY A 996 26.85 -0.14 -46.64
CA GLY A 996 27.70 -1.10 -47.33
C GLY A 996 27.04 -1.62 -48.62
N PRO A 997 27.53 -2.72 -49.18
CA PRO A 997 26.99 -3.28 -50.42
C PRO A 997 25.49 -3.65 -50.32
N GLU A 998 25.03 -4.00 -49.13
CA GLU A 998 23.62 -4.29 -48.79
C GLU A 998 23.41 -4.09 -47.29
N SER A 999 23.09 -2.86 -46.88
CA SER A 999 22.79 -2.52 -45.48
C SER A 999 21.29 -2.44 -45.24
N ARG A 1000 20.83 -2.91 -44.08
CA ARG A 1000 19.45 -2.74 -43.61
C ARG A 1000 19.47 -1.94 -42.32
N TYR A 1001 18.61 -0.93 -42.26
CA TYR A 1001 18.45 -0.03 -41.14
C TYR A 1001 17.03 -0.13 -40.61
N TYR A 1002 16.90 -0.25 -39.30
CA TYR A 1002 15.63 -0.33 -38.58
C TYR A 1002 15.35 1.01 -37.92
N VAL A 1003 14.09 1.41 -37.85
CA VAL A 1003 13.66 2.60 -37.12
C VAL A 1003 12.53 2.25 -36.16
N ARG A 1004 12.60 2.78 -34.94
CA ARG A 1004 11.52 2.79 -33.95
C ARG A 1004 11.05 4.23 -33.80
N MET A 1005 9.75 4.45 -33.97
CA MET A 1005 9.12 5.76 -33.84
C MET A 1005 8.15 5.69 -32.68
N ALA A 1006 8.31 6.55 -31.67
CA ALA A 1006 7.44 6.60 -30.51
C ALA A 1006 6.77 7.97 -30.37
N ASP A 1007 5.52 8.00 -29.90
CA ASP A 1007 4.79 9.22 -29.56
C ASP A 1007 5.01 9.66 -28.11
N ASP A 1008 4.47 10.83 -27.74
CA ASP A 1008 4.54 11.38 -26.38
C ASP A 1008 3.85 10.52 -25.31
N TYR A 1009 3.08 9.50 -25.71
CA TYR A 1009 2.39 8.57 -24.82
C TYR A 1009 3.19 7.26 -24.63
N GLY A 1010 4.36 7.14 -25.27
CA GLY A 1010 5.21 5.95 -25.20
C GLY A 1010 4.77 4.80 -26.11
N CYS A 1011 3.78 5.03 -26.98
CA CYS A 1011 3.39 4.06 -28.00
C CYS A 1011 4.39 4.10 -29.14
N PHE A 1012 4.79 2.94 -29.67
CA PHE A 1012 5.80 2.88 -30.72
C PHE A 1012 5.47 1.91 -31.85
N VAL A 1013 6.02 2.21 -33.03
CA VAL A 1013 6.01 1.36 -34.22
C VAL A 1013 7.44 1.15 -34.71
N THR A 1014 7.70 0.02 -35.34
CA THR A 1014 9.01 -0.31 -35.91
C THR A 1014 8.90 -0.70 -37.37
N ASP A 1015 9.86 -0.28 -38.19
CA ASP A 1015 9.98 -0.67 -39.60
C ASP A 1015 11.45 -0.60 -40.06
N SER A 1016 11.73 -0.88 -41.34
CA SER A 1016 13.10 -0.92 -41.87
C SER A 1016 13.23 -0.44 -43.31
N VAL A 1017 14.40 0.12 -43.63
CA VAL A 1017 14.82 0.55 -44.97
C VAL A 1017 16.09 -0.21 -45.36
N THR A 1018 16.15 -0.68 -46.60
CA THR A 1018 17.31 -1.38 -47.16
C THR A 1018 18.01 -0.50 -48.19
N VAL A 1019 19.30 -0.23 -47.98
CA VAL A 1019 20.12 0.63 -48.85
C VAL A 1019 21.42 -0.08 -49.21
N GLY A 1020 21.70 -0.19 -50.51
CA GLY A 1020 22.99 -0.67 -51.02
C GLY A 1020 23.84 0.47 -51.58
N SER A 1021 25.10 0.57 -51.18
CA SER A 1021 26.08 1.49 -51.78
C SER A 1021 27.07 0.73 -52.64
N ARG A 1022 27.24 1.18 -53.89
CA ARG A 1022 28.23 0.63 -54.84
C ARG A 1022 28.99 1.75 -55.56
N PRO A 1023 29.88 2.46 -54.85
CA PRO A 1023 30.68 3.52 -55.44
C PRO A 1023 31.76 2.94 -56.36
N VAL A 1024 32.11 3.71 -57.40
CA VAL A 1024 33.24 3.36 -58.27
C VAL A 1024 34.53 3.77 -57.57
N LEU A 1025 35.32 2.80 -57.10
CA LEU A 1025 36.59 3.04 -56.41
C LEU A 1025 37.77 2.73 -57.35
N VAL A 1026 38.46 3.77 -57.80
CA VAL A 1026 39.56 3.66 -58.77
C VAL A 1026 40.73 4.57 -58.39
N PHE A 1027 41.94 4.04 -58.45
CA PHE A 1027 43.17 4.82 -58.32
C PHE A 1027 43.81 5.06 -59.69
N VAL A 1028 44.20 6.30 -60.00
CA VAL A 1028 44.91 6.66 -61.24
C VAL A 1028 46.20 7.39 -60.84
N ASP A 1029 47.34 6.95 -61.38
CA ASP A 1029 48.62 7.62 -61.15
C ASP A 1029 48.60 9.04 -61.74
N GLU A 1030 48.79 10.05 -60.89
CA GLU A 1030 48.40 11.42 -61.20
C GLU A 1030 49.40 12.14 -62.11
N SER A 1031 50.66 11.71 -62.17
CA SER A 1031 51.70 12.45 -62.91
C SER A 1031 52.86 11.59 -63.40
N THR A 1032 53.17 11.66 -64.69
CA THR A 1032 54.36 11.04 -65.29
C THR A 1032 55.07 12.04 -66.19
N SER A 1033 56.41 12.05 -66.17
CA SER A 1033 57.23 12.91 -67.04
C SER A 1033 57.93 12.06 -68.11
N ILE A 1034 57.87 12.50 -69.35
CA ILE A 1034 58.49 11.84 -70.52
C ILE A 1034 59.24 12.86 -71.39
N CYS A 1035 60.19 12.42 -72.21
CA CYS A 1035 60.82 13.28 -73.20
C CYS A 1035 59.95 13.39 -74.46
N LEU A 1036 60.13 14.46 -75.24
CA LEU A 1036 59.44 14.62 -76.53
C LEU A 1036 59.74 13.44 -77.48
N GLY A 1037 58.70 12.66 -77.80
CA GLY A 1037 58.77 11.49 -78.67
C GLY A 1037 58.72 10.14 -77.93
N ASP A 1038 58.80 10.16 -76.60
CA ASP A 1038 58.61 8.97 -75.76
C ASP A 1038 57.11 8.69 -75.52
N THR A 1039 56.83 7.51 -74.96
CA THR A 1039 55.47 7.09 -74.58
C THR A 1039 55.35 6.94 -73.06
N ALA A 1040 54.18 7.24 -72.51
CA ALA A 1040 53.83 7.00 -71.13
C ALA A 1040 52.71 5.96 -71.05
N ARG A 1041 52.76 5.06 -70.07
CA ARG A 1041 51.66 4.14 -69.78
C ARG A 1041 50.87 4.68 -68.59
N LEU A 1042 49.60 4.96 -68.82
CA LEU A 1042 48.66 5.35 -67.77
C LEU A 1042 47.85 4.13 -67.37
N THR A 1043 47.62 3.97 -66.07
CA THR A 1043 46.88 2.84 -65.52
C THR A 1043 45.90 3.34 -64.47
N ALA A 1044 44.66 2.91 -64.60
CA ALA A 1044 43.61 3.00 -63.60
C ALA A 1044 43.51 1.64 -62.90
N ILE A 1045 43.73 1.61 -61.59
CA ILE A 1045 43.62 0.39 -60.78
C ILE A 1045 42.21 0.35 -60.21
N ASN A 1046 41.45 -0.68 -60.57
CA ASN A 1046 40.14 -0.95 -60.00
C ASN A 1046 40.30 -1.46 -58.57
N LEU A 1047 39.76 -0.72 -57.61
CA LEU A 1047 39.75 -1.06 -56.19
C LEU A 1047 38.37 -1.57 -55.73
N SER A 1048 37.32 -1.30 -56.49
CA SER A 1048 35.92 -1.67 -56.21
C SER A 1048 35.58 -3.16 -56.41
N GLY A 1049 36.48 -3.99 -56.96
CA GLY A 1049 36.28 -5.44 -57.13
C GLY A 1049 35.23 -5.87 -58.17
N GLU A 1050 34.35 -4.97 -58.59
CA GLU A 1050 33.34 -5.15 -59.64
C GLU A 1050 33.93 -5.03 -61.06
N THR A 1051 33.17 -5.41 -62.09
CA THR A 1051 33.61 -5.20 -63.49
C THR A 1051 33.37 -3.75 -63.90
N LEU A 1052 34.44 -3.03 -64.26
CA LEU A 1052 34.38 -1.62 -64.67
C LEU A 1052 34.64 -1.45 -66.17
N THR A 1053 34.01 -0.44 -66.75
CA THR A 1053 34.26 0.03 -68.13
C THR A 1053 35.01 1.34 -68.11
N PHE A 1054 35.95 1.55 -69.05
CA PHE A 1054 36.87 2.70 -69.04
C PHE A 1054 36.82 3.47 -70.36
N ALA A 1055 36.75 4.80 -70.31
CA ALA A 1055 36.76 5.66 -71.49
C ALA A 1055 37.76 6.82 -71.32
N TRP A 1056 38.91 6.75 -72.01
CA TRP A 1056 39.99 7.73 -71.90
C TRP A 1056 39.88 8.85 -72.96
N SER A 1057 40.27 10.06 -72.60
CA SER A 1057 40.28 11.24 -73.48
C SER A 1057 41.42 12.20 -73.12
N PRO A 1058 41.98 12.98 -74.05
CA PRO A 1058 41.64 13.05 -75.47
C PRO A 1058 42.24 11.88 -76.27
N GLY A 1059 41.42 11.23 -77.11
CA GLY A 1059 41.82 10.01 -77.82
C GLY A 1059 42.92 10.19 -78.88
N VAL A 1060 43.20 11.41 -79.31
CA VAL A 1060 44.17 11.71 -80.40
C VAL A 1060 45.62 11.36 -80.02
N ALA A 1061 45.94 11.37 -78.72
CA ALA A 1061 47.27 11.06 -78.21
C ALA A 1061 47.39 9.65 -77.61
N ILE A 1062 46.36 8.81 -77.73
CA ILE A 1062 46.34 7.43 -77.25
C ILE A 1062 46.74 6.49 -78.39
N LEU A 1063 47.80 5.70 -78.18
CA LEU A 1063 48.34 4.78 -79.17
C LEU A 1063 47.67 3.39 -79.12
N GLU A 1064 47.38 2.90 -77.91
CA GLU A 1064 46.72 1.60 -77.68
C GLU A 1064 46.05 1.55 -76.30
N GLY A 1065 45.15 0.59 -76.09
CA GLY A 1065 44.52 0.31 -74.79
C GLY A 1065 43.21 1.06 -74.49
N GLN A 1066 42.66 1.81 -75.45
CA GLN A 1066 41.37 2.50 -75.28
C GLN A 1066 40.25 1.50 -74.93
N GLY A 1067 39.38 1.85 -73.99
CA GLY A 1067 38.34 0.94 -73.48
C GLY A 1067 38.79 0.05 -72.32
N THR A 1068 40.06 0.12 -71.91
CA THR A 1068 40.64 -0.73 -70.85
C THR A 1068 41.19 0.09 -69.69
N SER A 1069 41.56 -0.59 -68.60
CA SER A 1069 42.14 0.02 -67.40
C SER A 1069 43.57 0.54 -67.60
N SER A 1070 44.22 0.31 -68.75
CA SER A 1070 45.54 0.88 -69.04
C SER A 1070 45.68 1.32 -70.49
N VAL A 1071 46.14 2.55 -70.70
CA VAL A 1071 46.38 3.15 -72.02
C VAL A 1071 47.85 3.53 -72.20
N LEU A 1072 48.35 3.40 -73.42
CA LEU A 1072 49.66 3.93 -73.80
C LEU A 1072 49.46 5.23 -74.57
N VAL A 1073 50.12 6.30 -74.14
CA VAL A 1073 49.94 7.65 -74.69
C VAL A 1073 51.27 8.26 -75.16
N SER A 1074 51.21 9.15 -76.15
CA SER A 1074 52.37 9.85 -76.72
C SER A 1074 52.04 11.31 -77.08
N PRO A 1075 51.79 12.16 -76.08
CA PRO A 1075 51.43 13.56 -76.32
C PRO A 1075 52.63 14.37 -76.86
N MET A 1076 52.37 15.31 -77.78
CA MET A 1076 53.41 16.19 -78.36
C MET A 1076 53.74 17.42 -77.49
N ALA A 1077 53.01 17.61 -76.39
CA ALA A 1077 53.20 18.64 -75.38
C ALA A 1077 52.56 18.15 -74.07
N SER A 1078 52.93 18.73 -72.91
CA SER A 1078 52.30 18.37 -71.64
C SER A 1078 50.77 18.43 -71.73
N GLN A 1079 50.10 17.34 -71.38
CA GLN A 1079 48.67 17.15 -71.59
C GLN A 1079 48.04 16.36 -70.44
N VAL A 1080 46.77 16.65 -70.15
CA VAL A 1080 45.95 15.92 -69.18
C VAL A 1080 45.10 14.89 -69.92
N PHE A 1081 45.07 13.66 -69.40
CA PHE A 1081 44.21 12.59 -69.86
C PHE A 1081 43.13 12.30 -68.82
N ASN A 1082 41.87 12.47 -69.19
CA ASN A 1082 40.73 12.12 -68.35
C ASN A 1082 40.24 10.72 -68.69
N VAL A 1083 39.92 9.92 -67.68
CA VAL A 1083 39.24 8.64 -67.81
C VAL A 1083 37.89 8.71 -67.11
N VAL A 1084 36.82 8.37 -67.83
CA VAL A 1084 35.51 8.10 -67.25
C VAL A 1084 35.43 6.59 -66.99
N ILE A 1085 35.18 6.20 -65.75
CA ILE A 1085 35.01 4.81 -65.34
C ILE A 1085 33.55 4.59 -64.95
N THR A 1086 32.93 3.50 -65.39
CA THR A 1086 31.52 3.19 -65.08
C THR A 1086 31.36 1.72 -64.66
N ASN A 1087 30.62 1.45 -63.58
CA ASN A 1087 30.28 0.09 -63.16
C ASN A 1087 29.01 -0.47 -63.85
N GLU A 1088 28.63 -1.70 -63.51
CA GLU A 1088 27.47 -2.40 -64.10
C GLU A 1088 26.10 -1.78 -63.74
N LEU A 1089 26.05 -0.92 -62.71
CA LEU A 1089 24.85 -0.22 -62.26
C LEU A 1089 24.69 1.18 -62.86
N GLY A 1090 25.65 1.62 -63.68
CA GLY A 1090 25.64 2.94 -64.31
C GLY A 1090 26.25 4.07 -63.48
N CYS A 1091 26.81 3.76 -62.30
CA CYS A 1091 27.58 4.71 -61.51
C CYS A 1091 28.88 5.05 -62.24
N SER A 1092 29.20 6.33 -62.39
CA SER A 1092 30.37 6.78 -63.15
C SER A 1092 31.23 7.79 -62.41
N GLU A 1093 32.54 7.64 -62.51
CA GLU A 1093 33.52 8.55 -61.92
C GLU A 1093 34.54 9.01 -62.97
N THR A 1094 35.03 10.26 -62.87
CA THR A 1094 36.09 10.77 -63.75
C THR A 1094 37.37 11.04 -62.98
N ARG A 1095 38.51 10.59 -63.52
CA ARG A 1095 39.85 10.84 -62.99
C ARG A 1095 40.77 11.42 -64.06
N ALA A 1096 41.77 12.17 -63.63
CA ALA A 1096 42.74 12.81 -64.50
C ALA A 1096 44.14 12.28 -64.23
N ALA A 1097 44.92 12.08 -65.30
CA ALA A 1097 46.34 11.77 -65.25
C ALA A 1097 47.11 12.82 -66.06
N HIS A 1098 48.17 13.38 -65.46
CA HIS A 1098 48.99 14.40 -66.08
C HIS A 1098 50.24 13.79 -66.71
N VAL A 1099 50.47 14.06 -67.99
CA VAL A 1099 51.72 13.69 -68.67
C VAL A 1099 52.48 14.96 -69.00
N PHE A 1100 53.66 15.14 -68.40
CA PHE A 1100 54.55 16.27 -68.65
C PHE A 1100 55.58 15.88 -69.71
N VAL A 1101 55.71 16.69 -70.77
CA VAL A 1101 56.65 16.46 -71.88
C VAL A 1101 57.79 17.47 -71.80
N ASP A 1102 59.01 17.00 -71.54
CA ASP A 1102 60.21 17.84 -71.52
C ASP A 1102 60.94 17.80 -72.88
N ASN A 1103 61.48 18.95 -73.29
CA ASN A 1103 62.13 19.15 -74.58
C ASN A 1103 63.65 19.35 -74.46
N THR A 1104 64.23 19.05 -73.30
CA THR A 1104 65.69 19.07 -73.13
C THR A 1104 66.32 17.80 -73.67
N ALA A 1105 67.14 17.94 -74.73
CA ALA A 1105 68.01 16.86 -75.19
C ALA A 1105 68.99 16.48 -74.06
N PRO A 1106 69.17 15.18 -73.74
CA PRO A 1106 70.19 14.78 -72.78
C PRO A 1106 71.59 15.12 -73.35
N PRO A 1107 72.54 15.58 -72.52
CA PRO A 1107 73.91 15.85 -72.94
C PRO A 1107 74.65 14.60 -73.41
#